data_AF-A0A800ESS9-F1
#
_entry.id   AF-A0A800ESS9-F1
#
_cell.length_a   1.000
_cell.length_b   1.000
_cell.length_c   1.000
_cell.angle_alpha   90.00
_cell.angle_beta   90.00
_cell.angle_gamma   90.00
#
_symmetry.space_group_name_H-M   'P 1'
#
loop_
_entity.id
_entity.type
_entity.pdbx_description
1 polymer ?
#
loop_
_entity_poly.entity_id
_entity_poly.type
_entity_poly.pdbx_seq_one_letter_code
_entity_poly.pdbx_strand_id
1 'polypeptide(L)'
;MSYDDGQIPPALEATVRAGATGWMASDQVIGLAANQKLSLATSRGTNQALSFVKRQAMGFAAILATVLVAVSTSAADVYGQQGAPEGVWPAYGGDAGSTKYAALAQIDANNVAQLDVAWQWTTSDAAVLASNDLGVGAFKATPIMVHGVLYIRTSLSIVTAIVAATGEQLWEFDPKSWEMGRPTNLGFNSRGVAHWSDGEAEHIFVATGDARLWALDARTGRPVLDFGADGSVDLTESLGRSVRRQSYQVMSPPLVVGDVVIVGSSIADGPRYMTAPPGDVRAFDVRTGEERWKFQTIPQGDTYGIETWENESWTYTGNTNVWSIMSADLELGYVYLPIGTPTNDWYGGHRLGDNLFAESLVAVDAATGERVWHYQLVHHGLWDYDIPAAPTLVDITVDGRPIKAVAQVTKQGFVYVFDRVTGEPVWPIEELPVPASTVPGERVSPTQPFPTKPPAFEPQGLAIDDLIDFTPELRAEAEAIVSEFEYGPLYTPPSLRGTIQVPGWGGGANWYGAAFDPETGYLYVPSRTGPIVVQLQEPDPERSDFRYRRGRGGSAAGPQGLPLLKPPYVRVTAYDLNTGELAWMVPHGNGIRQRLIDLGIPDPGPVGGGGFTGPLLTPSLLFLGHSGRPQDGEPPVLRAFDKGTGAVVHETTLPVRPTGTPMTYMAEGRQFIVMAYGAGEEAGLIGLALPSTP
;
A
#
# COMPACT_ATOMS: atom_id res chain seq x y z
N MET A 1 8.33 -50.21 -13.92
CA MET A 1 8.13 -51.08 -15.10
C MET A 1 8.15 -50.17 -16.31
N SER A 2 8.90 -50.54 -17.35
CA SER A 2 9.17 -49.71 -18.54
C SER A 2 8.40 -50.20 -19.76
N TYR A 3 7.84 -49.28 -20.54
CA TYR A 3 7.60 -49.32 -22.00
C TYR A 3 7.34 -47.84 -22.37
N ASP A 4 8.15 -47.08 -23.13
CA ASP A 4 8.96 -47.28 -24.37
C ASP A 4 8.24 -46.70 -25.61
N ASP A 5 9.02 -46.18 -26.57
CA ASP A 5 8.67 -45.11 -27.54
C ASP A 5 7.78 -45.53 -28.73
N GLY A 6 7.20 -44.52 -29.43
CA GLY A 6 6.47 -44.72 -30.71
C GLY A 6 6.37 -43.46 -31.60
N GLN A 7 6.92 -43.51 -32.82
CA GLN A 7 7.17 -42.37 -33.73
C GLN A 7 6.06 -42.05 -34.77
N ILE A 8 6.21 -40.89 -35.44
CA ILE A 8 5.42 -40.31 -36.57
C ILE A 8 6.22 -40.47 -37.88
N PRO A 9 5.69 -40.97 -39.04
CA PRO A 9 5.04 -40.14 -40.10
C PRO A 9 4.12 -40.99 -41.06
N PRO A 10 3.86 -40.69 -42.38
CA PRO A 10 4.02 -39.46 -43.20
C PRO A 10 2.84 -39.03 -44.13
N ALA A 11 2.86 -37.73 -44.50
CA ALA A 11 2.60 -37.04 -45.79
C ALA A 11 1.56 -37.49 -46.88
N LEU A 12 0.95 -36.49 -47.53
CA LEU A 12 0.56 -36.48 -48.96
C LEU A 12 0.52 -35.03 -49.55
N GLU A 13 0.69 -34.87 -50.86
CA GLU A 13 1.22 -33.65 -51.52
C GLU A 13 0.19 -32.69 -52.17
N ALA A 14 0.56 -31.39 -52.20
CA ALA A 14 0.63 -30.38 -53.31
C ALA A 14 -0.32 -30.46 -54.55
N THR A 15 -0.60 -29.39 -55.35
CA THR A 15 0.21 -28.23 -55.81
C THR A 15 -0.68 -27.18 -56.53
N VAL A 16 -0.37 -25.87 -56.50
CA VAL A 16 -0.41 -24.95 -57.69
C VAL A 16 0.66 -23.83 -57.58
N ARG A 17 1.24 -23.48 -58.73
CA ARG A 17 2.33 -22.54 -59.11
C ARG A 17 1.96 -21.03 -59.07
N ALA A 18 2.83 -20.02 -59.24
CA ALA A 18 4.32 -19.84 -59.23
C ALA A 18 4.70 -18.33 -59.37
N GLY A 19 5.99 -17.98 -59.19
CA GLY A 19 6.62 -16.69 -59.55
C GLY A 19 7.43 -16.08 -58.38
N ALA A 20 8.73 -16.30 -58.18
CA ALA A 20 9.91 -15.95 -59.00
C ALA A 20 10.08 -14.43 -59.24
N THR A 21 11.22 -13.77 -59.02
CA THR A 21 12.55 -14.11 -58.44
C THR A 21 13.29 -12.77 -58.17
N GLY A 22 14.19 -12.69 -57.18
CA GLY A 22 15.07 -11.50 -57.00
C GLY A 22 16.30 -11.51 -57.93
N TRP A 23 17.22 -10.53 -57.74
CA TRP A 23 18.70 -10.62 -57.65
C TRP A 23 19.39 -9.27 -58.00
N MET A 24 20.45 -8.92 -57.23
CA MET A 24 21.56 -7.97 -57.55
C MET A 24 21.27 -6.45 -57.73
N ALA A 25 22.09 -5.49 -57.27
CA ALA A 25 23.42 -5.51 -56.61
C ALA A 25 23.86 -4.08 -56.16
N SER A 26 24.89 -4.07 -55.29
CA SER A 26 26.00 -3.09 -55.18
C SER A 26 25.75 -1.59 -54.90
N ASP A 27 26.05 -1.22 -53.65
CA ASP A 27 27.17 -0.34 -53.26
C ASP A 27 27.21 1.18 -53.59
N GLN A 28 27.06 1.93 -52.49
CA GLN A 28 28.05 2.85 -51.92
C GLN A 28 28.18 4.33 -52.38
N VAL A 29 27.98 5.20 -51.37
CA VAL A 29 28.95 6.19 -50.82
C VAL A 29 28.92 7.66 -51.28
N ILE A 30 28.61 8.53 -50.30
CA ILE A 30 29.01 9.95 -50.09
C ILE A 30 28.60 10.97 -51.19
N GLY A 31 28.11 12.18 -50.91
CA GLY A 31 27.83 12.87 -49.64
C GLY A 31 28.13 14.38 -49.73
N LEU A 32 27.29 15.22 -49.10
CA LEU A 32 27.47 16.67 -48.82
C LEU A 32 27.81 17.64 -49.98
N ALA A 33 26.96 18.65 -50.21
CA ALA A 33 27.20 20.04 -49.71
C ALA A 33 26.31 21.13 -50.36
N ALA A 34 26.26 22.28 -49.66
CA ALA A 34 26.04 23.65 -50.17
C ALA A 34 24.64 24.18 -50.53
N ASN A 35 24.03 24.87 -49.55
CA ASN A 35 23.61 26.29 -49.61
C ASN A 35 23.41 26.98 -50.99
N GLN A 36 22.26 27.65 -51.17
CA GLN A 36 22.23 29.12 -51.25
C GLN A 36 20.81 29.74 -51.08
N LYS A 37 20.76 30.96 -50.52
CA LYS A 37 19.58 31.85 -50.45
C LYS A 37 19.54 32.77 -51.68
N LEU A 38 18.36 33.18 -52.13
CA LEU A 38 17.93 34.59 -52.37
C LEU A 38 16.47 34.60 -52.93
N SER A 39 15.52 35.34 -52.33
CA SER A 39 15.12 36.73 -52.68
C SER A 39 14.13 36.89 -53.84
N LEU A 40 12.86 37.11 -53.47
CA LEU A 40 12.00 38.26 -53.84
C LEU A 40 12.06 38.85 -55.27
N ALA A 41 10.91 38.84 -55.98
CA ALA A 41 10.26 40.07 -56.49
C ALA A 41 8.87 39.84 -57.14
N THR A 42 7.94 40.68 -56.71
CA THR A 42 6.63 41.10 -57.28
C THR A 42 6.53 41.14 -58.82
N SER A 43 5.34 41.02 -59.47
CA SER A 43 4.19 41.93 -59.34
C SER A 43 3.00 41.63 -60.31
N ARG A 44 1.83 42.24 -60.00
CA ARG A 44 0.69 42.65 -60.89
C ARG A 44 -0.26 41.58 -61.49
N GLY A 45 -1.57 41.83 -61.30
CA GLY A 45 -2.68 41.10 -61.97
C GLY A 45 -4.05 41.36 -61.32
N THR A 46 -4.61 42.58 -61.45
CA THR A 46 -5.86 43.00 -60.78
C THR A 46 -7.16 42.47 -61.43
N ASN A 47 -8.10 42.10 -60.55
CA ASN A 47 -9.56 42.27 -60.66
C ASN A 47 -10.33 41.71 -61.88
N GLN A 48 -11.12 40.66 -61.63
CA GLN A 48 -12.57 40.67 -61.89
C GLN A 48 -13.29 39.61 -61.02
N ALA A 49 -14.63 39.64 -61.00
CA ALA A 49 -15.54 38.70 -60.30
C ALA A 49 -15.65 38.82 -58.75
N LEU A 50 -15.96 40.02 -58.24
CA LEU A 50 -16.42 40.23 -56.85
C LEU A 50 -17.92 40.55 -56.81
N SER A 51 -18.79 39.55 -57.02
CA SER A 51 -20.25 39.76 -56.95
C SER A 51 -21.13 38.53 -56.61
N PHE A 52 -20.64 37.52 -55.87
CA PHE A 52 -21.49 36.37 -55.48
C PHE A 52 -21.40 35.88 -54.02
N VAL A 53 -20.54 36.45 -53.17
CA VAL A 53 -20.34 35.95 -51.78
C VAL A 53 -20.98 36.83 -50.68
N LYS A 54 -21.41 38.07 -51.00
CA LYS A 54 -21.97 39.02 -50.01
C LYS A 54 -23.45 38.80 -49.62
N ARG A 55 -23.93 37.55 -49.58
CA ARG A 55 -25.26 37.19 -49.03
C ARG A 55 -25.33 35.96 -48.11
N GLN A 56 -24.19 35.42 -47.65
CA GLN A 56 -24.16 34.42 -46.57
C GLN A 56 -23.31 34.80 -45.34
N ALA A 57 -22.74 36.01 -45.30
CA ALA A 57 -21.89 36.48 -44.19
C ALA A 57 -22.64 37.25 -43.08
N MET A 58 -23.97 37.08 -42.95
CA MET A 58 -24.79 37.75 -41.92
C MET A 58 -25.78 36.80 -41.21
N GLY A 59 -25.56 35.48 -41.31
CA GLY A 59 -26.33 34.46 -40.57
C GLY A 59 -25.54 33.75 -39.45
N PHE A 60 -24.21 33.83 -39.46
CA PHE A 60 -23.36 33.06 -38.53
C PHE A 60 -22.87 33.83 -37.29
N ALA A 61 -22.87 35.17 -37.34
CA ALA A 61 -22.41 35.99 -36.21
C ALA A 61 -23.41 36.06 -35.03
N ALA A 62 -24.70 35.78 -35.28
CA ALA A 62 -25.73 35.79 -34.24
C ALA A 62 -25.83 34.45 -33.47
N ILE A 63 -25.45 33.33 -34.07
CA ILE A 63 -25.50 32.01 -33.42
C ILE A 63 -24.30 31.81 -32.49
N LEU A 64 -23.10 32.28 -32.88
CA LEU A 64 -21.93 32.26 -31.97
C LEU A 64 -22.17 33.10 -30.70
N ALA A 65 -22.87 34.23 -30.79
CA ALA A 65 -23.14 35.09 -29.64
C ALA A 65 -24.16 34.51 -28.64
N THR A 66 -25.00 33.56 -29.04
CA THR A 66 -25.94 32.88 -28.13
C THR A 66 -25.35 31.59 -27.56
N VAL A 67 -24.41 30.94 -28.26
CA VAL A 67 -23.65 29.79 -27.70
C VAL A 67 -22.63 30.26 -26.64
N LEU A 68 -22.09 31.48 -26.75
CA LEU A 68 -21.13 32.06 -25.79
C LEU A 68 -21.76 32.70 -24.53
N VAL A 69 -23.09 32.68 -24.38
CA VAL A 69 -23.79 33.21 -23.18
C VAL A 69 -24.74 32.15 -22.56
N ALA A 70 -24.67 30.91 -23.04
CA ALA A 70 -25.39 29.76 -22.48
C ALA A 70 -24.45 28.68 -21.88
N VAL A 71 -23.14 28.92 -21.86
CA VAL A 71 -22.21 28.21 -20.94
C VAL A 71 -22.17 28.99 -19.63
N SER A 72 -23.33 29.09 -18.99
CA SER A 72 -23.38 29.38 -17.57
C SER A 72 -22.69 28.25 -16.84
N THR A 73 -21.74 28.60 -15.97
CA THR A 73 -20.94 27.71 -15.14
C THR A 73 -21.79 26.70 -14.34
N SER A 74 -22.14 25.58 -14.98
CA SER A 74 -21.98 24.29 -14.31
C SER A 74 -20.48 24.02 -14.31
N ALA A 75 -19.83 24.21 -13.15
CA ALA A 75 -18.67 23.40 -12.87
C ALA A 75 -19.17 21.95 -13.01
N ALA A 76 -18.67 21.23 -14.00
CA ALA A 76 -18.83 19.78 -13.99
C ALA A 76 -17.97 19.34 -12.82
N ASP A 77 -18.62 19.00 -11.70
CA ASP A 77 -17.95 18.54 -10.49
C ASP A 77 -16.97 17.44 -10.89
N VAL A 78 -15.69 17.67 -10.59
CA VAL A 78 -14.63 16.73 -10.90
C VAL A 78 -14.73 15.61 -9.87
N TYR A 79 -15.62 14.65 -10.11
CA TYR A 79 -15.86 13.48 -9.27
C TYR A 79 -14.70 12.46 -9.27
N GLY A 80 -13.47 12.94 -9.47
CA GLY A 80 -12.22 12.18 -9.36
C GLY A 80 -11.74 11.98 -7.92
N GLN A 81 -12.32 12.71 -6.95
CA GLN A 81 -12.06 12.54 -5.52
C GLN A 81 -13.11 13.20 -4.63
N GLN A 82 -13.77 12.42 -3.75
CA GLN A 82 -14.70 12.96 -2.73
C GLN A 82 -14.58 12.30 -1.34
N GLY A 83 -13.47 11.62 -1.06
CA GLY A 83 -13.31 10.92 0.23
C GLY A 83 -14.34 9.81 0.42
N ALA A 84 -14.52 9.42 1.68
CA ALA A 84 -15.68 8.66 2.12
C ALA A 84 -16.98 9.46 1.84
N PRO A 85 -17.87 8.98 0.95
CA PRO A 85 -19.00 9.77 0.47
C PRO A 85 -20.11 9.88 1.52
N GLU A 86 -20.83 11.00 1.53
CA GLU A 86 -22.15 11.21 2.19
C GLU A 86 -22.36 10.60 3.60
N GLY A 87 -21.30 10.50 4.39
CA GLY A 87 -21.36 9.94 5.75
C GLY A 87 -21.37 8.41 5.84
N VAL A 88 -21.08 7.69 4.76
CA VAL A 88 -20.72 6.25 4.77
C VAL A 88 -19.21 6.05 4.78
N TRP A 89 -18.74 4.81 4.94
CA TRP A 89 -17.31 4.44 4.84
C TRP A 89 -17.18 3.07 4.13
N PRO A 90 -17.42 3.00 2.81
CA PRO A 90 -17.60 1.75 2.07
C PRO A 90 -16.33 0.91 1.89
N ALA A 91 -15.14 1.49 2.08
CA ALA A 91 -13.86 0.82 1.88
C ALA A 91 -12.90 1.10 3.04
N TYR A 92 -11.84 0.28 3.19
CA TYR A 92 -10.87 0.39 4.29
C TYR A 92 -10.36 1.83 4.51
N GLY A 93 -9.97 2.52 3.43
CA GLY A 93 -9.48 3.89 3.47
C GLY A 93 -10.54 4.96 3.23
N GLY A 94 -11.81 4.70 3.55
CA GLY A 94 -12.94 5.59 3.32
C GLY A 94 -13.51 5.44 1.90
N ASP A 95 -12.64 5.48 0.90
CA ASP A 95 -12.96 5.30 -0.51
C ASP A 95 -12.03 4.27 -1.19
N ALA A 96 -12.32 3.98 -2.45
CA ALA A 96 -11.46 3.13 -3.30
C ALA A 96 -10.06 3.74 -3.53
N GLY A 97 -9.93 5.07 -3.45
CA GLY A 97 -8.65 5.79 -3.58
C GLY A 97 -7.77 5.76 -2.32
N SER A 98 -8.29 5.21 -1.21
CA SER A 98 -7.67 5.15 0.12
C SER A 98 -7.34 6.50 0.77
N THR A 99 -8.09 7.57 0.47
CA THR A 99 -7.80 8.94 0.95
C THR A 99 -7.85 9.12 2.47
N LYS A 100 -8.65 8.30 3.17
CA LYS A 100 -8.96 8.36 4.62
C LYS A 100 -9.56 9.70 5.07
N TYR A 101 -10.07 10.46 4.12
CA TYR A 101 -10.79 11.70 4.33
C TYR A 101 -12.30 11.44 4.32
N ALA A 102 -13.04 12.10 5.20
CA ALA A 102 -14.50 12.18 5.12
C ALA A 102 -14.93 13.64 5.29
N ALA A 103 -15.79 14.14 4.42
CA ALA A 103 -16.29 15.53 4.44
C ALA A 103 -17.32 15.81 5.56
N LEU A 104 -17.08 15.28 6.76
CA LEU A 104 -17.94 15.39 7.93
C LEU A 104 -17.39 16.41 8.92
N ALA A 105 -18.17 17.46 9.17
CA ALA A 105 -17.77 18.62 9.98
C ALA A 105 -18.58 18.78 11.29
N GLN A 106 -19.26 17.72 11.76
CA GLN A 106 -19.98 17.80 13.05
C GLN A 106 -18.98 17.78 14.22
N ILE A 107 -17.88 17.04 14.09
CA ILE A 107 -16.74 17.07 15.02
C ILE A 107 -15.69 18.06 14.49
N ASP A 108 -15.34 19.06 15.30
CA ASP A 108 -14.40 20.12 14.94
C ASP A 108 -13.51 20.57 16.12
N ALA A 109 -12.61 21.51 15.88
CA ALA A 109 -11.70 22.02 16.91
C ALA A 109 -12.41 22.71 18.10
N ASN A 110 -13.68 23.12 17.95
CA ASN A 110 -14.46 23.77 19.01
C ASN A 110 -15.15 22.76 19.94
N ASN A 111 -15.45 21.55 19.45
CA ASN A 111 -16.23 20.55 20.16
C ASN A 111 -15.57 19.18 20.36
N VAL A 112 -14.42 18.90 19.73
CA VAL A 112 -13.68 17.61 19.87
C VAL A 112 -13.35 17.26 21.33
N ALA A 113 -13.21 18.26 22.20
CA ALA A 113 -13.02 18.07 23.64
C ALA A 113 -14.25 17.51 24.40
N GLN A 114 -15.37 17.29 23.70
CA GLN A 114 -16.61 16.71 24.22
C GLN A 114 -16.83 15.27 23.73
N LEU A 115 -15.90 14.69 22.95
CA LEU A 115 -15.99 13.29 22.53
C LEU A 115 -15.99 12.35 23.74
N ASP A 116 -16.95 11.43 23.76
CA ASP A 116 -17.06 10.38 24.76
C ASP A 116 -17.41 9.03 24.09
N VAL A 117 -17.29 7.95 24.84
CA VAL A 117 -17.62 6.59 24.41
C VAL A 117 -19.13 6.46 24.22
N ALA A 118 -19.56 6.35 22.96
CA ALA A 118 -20.95 6.11 22.61
C ALA A 118 -21.32 4.63 22.76
N TRP A 119 -20.41 3.73 22.38
CA TRP A 119 -20.56 2.27 22.52
C TRP A 119 -19.20 1.54 22.44
N GLN A 120 -19.17 0.29 22.88
CA GLN A 120 -18.05 -0.65 22.69
C GLN A 120 -18.60 -2.02 22.27
N TRP A 121 -17.87 -2.73 21.43
CA TRP A 121 -18.13 -4.11 21.01
C TRP A 121 -16.86 -4.95 21.16
N THR A 122 -16.96 -6.14 21.72
CA THR A 122 -15.84 -7.09 21.89
C THR A 122 -16.00 -8.25 20.92
N THR A 123 -14.90 -8.67 20.29
CA THR A 123 -14.88 -9.78 19.33
C THR A 123 -15.28 -11.12 19.97
N SER A 124 -15.92 -11.99 19.17
CA SER A 124 -16.16 -13.39 19.55
C SER A 124 -14.90 -14.27 19.54
N ASP A 125 -13.76 -13.76 19.05
CA ASP A 125 -12.44 -14.43 19.14
C ASP A 125 -12.15 -14.88 20.58
N ALA A 126 -12.55 -14.11 21.59
CA ALA A 126 -12.36 -14.44 23.01
C ALA A 126 -12.93 -15.83 23.40
N ALA A 127 -14.08 -16.22 22.84
CA ALA A 127 -14.69 -17.53 23.12
C ALA A 127 -13.90 -18.69 22.50
N VAL A 128 -13.29 -18.46 21.34
CA VAL A 128 -12.41 -19.44 20.68
C VAL A 128 -11.10 -19.57 21.45
N LEU A 129 -10.50 -18.45 21.87
CA LEU A 129 -9.23 -18.40 22.59
C LEU A 129 -9.31 -19.05 23.98
N ALA A 130 -10.41 -18.85 24.71
CA ALA A 130 -10.65 -19.51 25.99
C ALA A 130 -10.62 -21.05 25.92
N SER A 131 -10.74 -21.64 24.73
CA SER A 131 -10.71 -23.09 24.49
C SER A 131 -9.51 -23.57 23.67
N ASN A 132 -8.67 -22.68 23.14
CA ASN A 132 -7.59 -23.02 22.18
C ASN A 132 -6.33 -22.17 22.39
N ASP A 133 -5.16 -22.81 22.47
CA ASP A 133 -3.85 -22.13 22.58
C ASP A 133 -3.42 -21.51 21.23
N LEU A 134 -3.94 -20.32 20.92
CA LEU A 134 -3.69 -19.58 19.68
C LEU A 134 -3.08 -18.20 19.97
N GLY A 135 -1.83 -17.99 19.54
CA GLY A 135 -1.17 -16.69 19.64
C GLY A 135 -1.72 -15.66 18.64
N VAL A 136 -2.64 -14.81 19.10
CA VAL A 136 -3.27 -13.75 18.29
C VAL A 136 -2.57 -12.39 18.47
N GLY A 137 -2.41 -11.65 17.36
CA GLY A 137 -1.78 -10.33 17.35
C GLY A 137 -2.71 -9.19 17.77
N ALA A 138 -2.22 -7.95 17.61
CA ALA A 138 -3.06 -6.76 17.73
C ALA A 138 -4.16 -6.75 16.67
N PHE A 139 -5.37 -6.35 17.06
CA PHE A 139 -6.53 -6.28 16.17
C PHE A 139 -6.44 -5.01 15.30
N LYS A 140 -6.08 -5.18 14.03
CA LYS A 140 -5.71 -4.09 13.10
C LYS A 140 -6.82 -3.70 12.12
N ALA A 141 -8.00 -4.32 12.24
CA ALA A 141 -9.06 -4.11 11.28
C ALA A 141 -9.69 -2.72 11.38
N THR A 142 -10.06 -2.19 10.22
CA THR A 142 -10.95 -1.02 10.11
C THR A 142 -12.27 -1.55 9.52
N PRO A 143 -13.41 -1.35 10.20
CA PRO A 143 -14.69 -1.74 9.64
C PRO A 143 -15.03 -0.88 8.41
N ILE A 144 -15.91 -1.41 7.56
CA ILE A 144 -16.62 -0.59 6.57
C ILE A 144 -18.03 -0.29 7.10
N MET A 145 -18.54 0.91 6.84
CA MET A 145 -19.92 1.30 7.18
C MET A 145 -20.73 1.49 5.90
N VAL A 146 -21.77 0.67 5.74
CA VAL A 146 -22.73 0.76 4.63
C VAL A 146 -24.15 0.60 5.18
N HIS A 147 -25.09 1.42 4.74
CA HIS A 147 -26.52 1.35 5.13
C HIS A 147 -26.79 1.34 6.65
N GLY A 148 -25.93 1.98 7.45
CA GLY A 148 -26.06 2.01 8.93
C GLY A 148 -25.53 0.76 9.65
N VAL A 149 -24.87 -0.14 8.92
CA VAL A 149 -24.26 -1.37 9.45
C VAL A 149 -22.75 -1.32 9.25
N LEU A 150 -22.01 -1.66 10.30
CA LEU A 150 -20.58 -1.90 10.28
C LEU A 150 -20.30 -3.37 9.97
N TYR A 151 -19.43 -3.64 9.01
CA TYR A 151 -18.94 -4.98 8.69
C TYR A 151 -17.45 -5.09 8.98
N ILE A 152 -17.03 -6.16 9.66
CA ILE A 152 -15.62 -6.36 10.05
C ILE A 152 -15.21 -7.84 10.07
N ARG A 153 -13.92 -8.10 9.86
CA ARG A 153 -13.26 -9.41 10.00
C ARG A 153 -12.37 -9.40 11.25
N THR A 154 -12.59 -10.33 12.19
CA THR A 154 -11.74 -10.53 13.39
C THR A 154 -10.37 -11.15 13.04
N SER A 155 -9.49 -11.29 14.03
CA SER A 155 -8.14 -11.84 13.80
C SER A 155 -8.17 -13.34 13.49
N LEU A 156 -9.19 -14.07 13.96
CA LEU A 156 -9.46 -15.48 13.62
C LEU A 156 -10.30 -15.66 12.34
N SER A 157 -10.56 -14.58 11.61
CA SER A 157 -11.38 -14.49 10.40
C SER A 157 -12.89 -14.62 10.57
N ILE A 158 -13.42 -14.50 11.79
CA ILE A 158 -14.88 -14.40 12.01
C ILE A 158 -15.34 -13.08 11.37
N VAL A 159 -16.47 -13.10 10.67
CA VAL A 159 -17.10 -11.88 10.11
C VAL A 159 -18.29 -11.50 10.96
N THR A 160 -18.43 -10.21 11.28
CA THR A 160 -19.51 -9.69 12.11
C THR A 160 -20.16 -8.47 11.46
N ALA A 161 -21.48 -8.38 11.54
CA ALA A 161 -22.26 -7.19 11.26
C ALA A 161 -22.76 -6.54 12.55
N ILE A 162 -22.64 -5.22 12.66
CA ILE A 162 -22.89 -4.45 13.89
C ILE A 162 -23.70 -3.18 13.54
N VAL A 163 -24.73 -2.84 14.31
CA VAL A 163 -25.49 -1.59 14.16
C VAL A 163 -24.59 -0.40 14.46
N ALA A 164 -24.39 0.49 13.48
CA ALA A 164 -23.42 1.58 13.58
C ALA A 164 -23.79 2.62 14.67
N ALA A 165 -25.07 2.81 14.96
CA ALA A 165 -25.52 3.76 15.98
C ALA A 165 -25.28 3.27 17.43
N THR A 166 -25.31 1.96 17.67
CA THR A 166 -25.42 1.37 19.02
C THR A 166 -24.33 0.36 19.39
N GLY A 167 -23.57 -0.16 18.43
CA GLY A 167 -22.63 -1.26 18.67
C GLY A 167 -23.29 -2.64 18.85
N GLU A 168 -24.59 -2.78 18.59
CA GLU A 168 -25.32 -4.05 18.69
C GLU A 168 -24.95 -5.01 17.55
N GLN A 169 -24.50 -6.22 17.89
CA GLN A 169 -24.18 -7.25 16.90
C GLN A 169 -25.47 -7.85 16.28
N LEU A 170 -25.58 -7.78 14.96
CA LEU A 170 -26.70 -8.31 14.18
C LEU A 170 -26.53 -9.80 13.85
N TRP A 171 -25.35 -10.16 13.35
CA TRP A 171 -25.00 -11.53 12.97
C TRP A 171 -23.48 -11.73 13.03
N GLU A 172 -23.05 -13.00 13.14
CA GLU A 172 -21.66 -13.41 12.91
C GLU A 172 -21.57 -14.68 12.05
N PHE A 173 -20.44 -14.85 11.39
CA PHE A 173 -20.07 -16.03 10.62
C PHE A 173 -18.63 -16.42 10.94
N ASP A 174 -18.42 -17.59 11.53
CA ASP A 174 -17.09 -18.19 11.73
C ASP A 174 -16.77 -19.17 10.59
N PRO A 175 -15.83 -18.85 9.67
CA PRO A 175 -15.36 -19.79 8.65
C PRO A 175 -14.49 -20.92 9.22
N LYS A 176 -14.21 -20.92 10.53
CA LYS A 176 -13.34 -21.88 11.24
C LYS A 176 -11.92 -21.94 10.69
N SER A 177 -11.45 -20.87 10.03
CA SER A 177 -10.11 -20.78 9.44
C SER A 177 -8.98 -21.06 10.45
N TRP A 178 -9.25 -20.79 11.73
CA TRP A 178 -8.34 -21.01 12.85
C TRP A 178 -8.11 -22.50 13.18
N GLU A 179 -9.01 -23.41 12.78
CA GLU A 179 -8.85 -24.88 12.96
C GLU A 179 -7.68 -25.43 12.13
N MET A 180 -7.24 -24.71 11.08
CA MET A 180 -6.02 -25.05 10.30
C MET A 180 -4.71 -24.73 11.05
N GLY A 181 -4.79 -24.12 12.23
CA GLY A 181 -3.64 -23.63 13.01
C GLY A 181 -3.18 -22.23 12.59
N ARG A 182 -2.07 -21.77 13.18
CA ARG A 182 -1.53 -20.43 12.93
C ARG A 182 -1.20 -20.24 11.43
N PRO A 183 -1.76 -19.21 10.76
CA PRO A 183 -1.40 -18.86 9.39
C PRO A 183 0.08 -18.53 9.20
N THR A 184 0.51 -18.45 7.94
CA THR A 184 1.87 -18.06 7.54
C THR A 184 2.25 -16.65 8.02
N ASN A 185 3.52 -16.28 7.85
CA ASN A 185 4.06 -14.95 8.15
C ASN A 185 3.58 -14.38 9.51
N LEU A 186 2.77 -13.31 9.51
CA LEU A 186 2.31 -12.60 10.71
C LEU A 186 1.33 -13.41 11.58
N GLY A 187 0.76 -14.51 11.08
CA GLY A 187 -0.27 -15.29 11.78
C GLY A 187 -1.61 -14.55 11.88
N PHE A 188 -2.41 -14.83 12.91
CA PHE A 188 -3.74 -14.27 13.12
C PHE A 188 -3.75 -12.72 13.18
N ASN A 189 -4.02 -12.11 12.03
CA ASN A 189 -4.19 -10.68 11.80
C ASN A 189 -5.29 -10.47 10.75
N SER A 190 -6.00 -9.35 10.86
CA SER A 190 -6.97 -8.89 9.87
C SER A 190 -6.90 -7.38 9.67
N ARG A 191 -7.32 -6.91 8.48
CA ARG A 191 -7.44 -5.47 8.17
C ARG A 191 -8.85 -5.02 7.77
N GLY A 192 -9.72 -5.92 7.30
CA GLY A 192 -11.10 -5.57 6.95
C GLY A 192 -11.80 -6.63 6.08
N VAL A 193 -12.91 -6.20 5.47
CA VAL A 193 -13.73 -6.91 4.47
C VAL A 193 -13.97 -5.99 3.27
N ALA A 194 -14.59 -6.48 2.21
CA ALA A 194 -15.10 -5.66 1.09
C ALA A 194 -16.62 -5.82 0.95
N HIS A 195 -17.29 -4.79 0.42
CA HIS A 195 -18.72 -4.78 0.11
C HIS A 195 -18.95 -4.70 -1.39
N TRP A 196 -20.07 -5.26 -1.84
CA TRP A 196 -20.57 -5.15 -3.20
C TRP A 196 -22.11 -5.20 -3.21
N SER A 197 -22.74 -4.51 -4.16
CA SER A 197 -24.18 -4.65 -4.44
C SER A 197 -24.51 -4.24 -5.87
N ASP A 198 -25.52 -4.87 -6.46
CA ASP A 198 -26.18 -4.43 -7.68
C ASP A 198 -27.60 -3.85 -7.44
N GLY A 199 -27.95 -3.63 -6.17
CA GLY A 199 -29.27 -3.16 -5.74
C GLY A 199 -30.28 -4.27 -5.46
N GLU A 200 -30.05 -5.50 -5.95
CA GLU A 200 -30.85 -6.68 -5.61
C GLU A 200 -30.11 -7.56 -4.59
N ALA A 201 -28.89 -7.97 -4.95
CA ALA A 201 -27.95 -8.70 -4.10
C ALA A 201 -27.00 -7.75 -3.37
N GLU A 202 -26.49 -8.19 -2.22
CA GLU A 202 -25.56 -7.41 -1.40
C GLU A 202 -24.60 -8.36 -0.67
N HIS A 203 -23.32 -8.33 -1.05
CA HIS A 203 -22.31 -9.29 -0.60
C HIS A 203 -21.22 -8.64 0.26
N ILE A 204 -20.81 -9.34 1.31
CA ILE A 204 -19.58 -9.09 2.05
C ILE A 204 -18.54 -10.13 1.65
N PHE A 205 -17.42 -9.69 1.10
CA PHE A 205 -16.30 -10.56 0.76
C PHE A 205 -15.24 -10.56 1.86
N VAL A 206 -14.79 -11.75 2.22
CA VAL A 206 -13.70 -11.95 3.18
C VAL A 206 -12.71 -12.96 2.65
N ALA A 207 -11.42 -12.63 2.69
CA ALA A 207 -10.34 -13.55 2.41
C ALA A 207 -9.64 -13.94 3.74
N THR A 208 -9.35 -15.23 3.91
CA THR A 208 -9.12 -15.83 5.24
C THR A 208 -7.71 -16.38 5.45
N GLY A 209 -7.38 -16.68 6.71
CA GLY A 209 -6.10 -17.23 7.14
C GLY A 209 -5.76 -18.62 6.56
N ASP A 210 -6.78 -19.36 6.13
CA ASP A 210 -6.70 -20.68 5.49
C ASP A 210 -6.78 -20.62 3.96
N ALA A 211 -6.51 -19.47 3.35
CA ALA A 211 -6.50 -19.28 1.89
C ALA A 211 -7.84 -19.61 1.21
N ARG A 212 -8.95 -19.10 1.75
CA ARG A 212 -10.25 -19.06 1.05
C ARG A 212 -10.69 -17.61 0.84
N LEU A 213 -11.46 -17.38 -0.23
CA LEU A 213 -12.25 -16.18 -0.43
C LEU A 213 -13.73 -16.57 -0.29
N TRP A 214 -14.43 -16.00 0.68
CA TRP A 214 -15.85 -16.24 0.92
C TRP A 214 -16.70 -15.06 0.44
N ALA A 215 -17.91 -15.36 0.00
CA ALA A 215 -18.98 -14.38 -0.23
C ALA A 215 -20.13 -14.64 0.75
N LEU A 216 -20.53 -13.62 1.51
CA LEU A 216 -21.61 -13.69 2.49
C LEU A 216 -22.73 -12.72 2.12
N ASP A 217 -23.99 -13.12 2.24
CA ASP A 217 -25.14 -12.21 2.16
C ASP A 217 -25.05 -11.19 3.30
N ALA A 218 -24.99 -9.90 2.96
CA ALA A 218 -24.72 -8.82 3.92
C ALA A 218 -25.81 -8.69 5.01
N ARG A 219 -27.04 -9.13 4.72
CA ARG A 219 -28.20 -8.99 5.63
C ARG A 219 -28.26 -10.11 6.66
N THR A 220 -27.74 -11.29 6.32
CA THR A 220 -27.91 -12.52 7.13
C THR A 220 -26.61 -13.19 7.55
N GLY A 221 -25.46 -12.81 6.98
CA GLY A 221 -24.15 -13.41 7.24
C GLY A 221 -23.97 -14.81 6.66
N ARG A 222 -24.92 -15.31 5.87
CA ARG A 222 -24.89 -16.67 5.32
C ARG A 222 -24.02 -16.73 4.06
N PRO A 223 -23.24 -17.80 3.84
CA PRO A 223 -22.54 -18.01 2.58
C PRO A 223 -23.48 -17.97 1.37
N VAL A 224 -23.08 -17.25 0.33
CA VAL A 224 -23.76 -17.20 -0.97
C VAL A 224 -23.41 -18.49 -1.71
N LEU A 225 -24.26 -19.51 -1.60
CA LEU A 225 -23.90 -20.89 -1.99
C LEU A 225 -23.47 -21.06 -3.46
N ASP A 226 -23.94 -20.18 -4.36
CA ASP A 226 -23.58 -20.18 -5.78
C ASP A 226 -22.19 -19.55 -6.08
N PHE A 227 -21.51 -18.99 -5.07
CA PHE A 227 -20.16 -18.45 -5.17
C PHE A 227 -19.10 -19.54 -4.95
N GLY A 228 -18.36 -19.92 -5.98
CA GLY A 228 -17.32 -20.93 -5.93
C GLY A 228 -17.86 -22.32 -5.54
N ALA A 229 -17.27 -22.92 -4.52
CA ALA A 229 -17.75 -24.15 -3.88
C ALA A 229 -18.30 -23.83 -2.48
N ASP A 230 -19.61 -24.06 -2.32
CA ASP A 230 -20.37 -23.86 -1.07
C ASP A 230 -20.21 -22.44 -0.44
N GLY A 231 -20.08 -21.42 -1.29
CA GLY A 231 -19.88 -20.02 -0.89
C GLY A 231 -18.42 -19.58 -0.71
N SER A 232 -17.45 -20.41 -1.14
CA SER A 232 -16.02 -20.09 -1.07
C SER A 232 -15.21 -20.49 -2.31
N VAL A 233 -14.20 -19.70 -2.63
CA VAL A 233 -13.16 -20.02 -3.62
C VAL A 233 -11.88 -20.42 -2.90
N ASP A 234 -11.24 -21.49 -3.37
CA ASP A 234 -9.97 -21.98 -2.84
C ASP A 234 -8.78 -21.25 -3.47
N LEU A 235 -8.07 -20.45 -2.67
CA LEU A 235 -6.97 -19.63 -3.15
C LEU A 235 -5.64 -20.40 -3.26
N THR A 236 -5.56 -21.69 -2.91
CA THR A 236 -4.36 -22.49 -3.20
C THR A 236 -4.30 -22.99 -4.65
N GLU A 237 -5.42 -22.97 -5.37
CA GLU A 237 -5.53 -23.44 -6.74
C GLU A 237 -5.08 -22.37 -7.75
N SER A 238 -4.86 -22.78 -9.01
CA SER A 238 -4.50 -21.90 -10.15
C SER A 238 -3.18 -21.11 -10.04
N LEU A 239 -2.32 -21.40 -9.05
CA LEU A 239 -1.04 -20.72 -8.79
C LEU A 239 0.17 -21.30 -9.55
N GLY A 240 -0.05 -22.01 -10.67
CA GLY A 240 1.01 -22.58 -11.54
C GLY A 240 1.82 -23.75 -10.95
N ARG A 241 1.72 -24.00 -9.64
CA ARG A 241 2.37 -25.09 -8.90
C ARG A 241 1.54 -25.46 -7.66
N SER A 242 1.78 -26.65 -7.10
CA SER A 242 1.12 -27.08 -5.86
C SER A 242 1.57 -26.21 -4.67
N VAL A 243 0.61 -25.61 -3.98
CA VAL A 243 0.83 -24.75 -2.82
C VAL A 243 0.33 -25.43 -1.56
N ARG A 244 1.14 -25.44 -0.48
CA ARG A 244 0.68 -25.88 0.84
C ARG A 244 -0.18 -24.77 1.43
N ARG A 245 -1.42 -25.09 1.83
CA ARG A 245 -2.37 -24.12 2.41
C ARG A 245 -1.75 -23.29 3.54
N GLN A 246 -0.98 -23.92 4.44
CA GLN A 246 -0.33 -23.22 5.56
C GLN A 246 0.79 -22.25 5.15
N SER A 247 1.20 -22.19 3.88
CA SER A 247 2.21 -21.24 3.36
C SER A 247 1.62 -20.03 2.63
N TYR A 248 0.30 -19.97 2.44
CA TYR A 248 -0.41 -18.90 1.75
C TYR A 248 -1.60 -18.46 2.61
N GLN A 249 -1.83 -17.17 2.76
CA GLN A 249 -3.02 -16.62 3.43
C GLN A 249 -3.47 -15.33 2.76
N VAL A 250 -4.61 -14.79 3.16
CA VAL A 250 -4.94 -13.38 2.92
C VAL A 250 -5.29 -12.71 4.25
N MET A 251 -4.77 -11.50 4.47
CA MET A 251 -4.98 -10.74 5.71
C MET A 251 -5.57 -9.34 5.49
N SER A 252 -5.38 -8.77 4.30
CA SER A 252 -6.03 -7.54 3.85
C SER A 252 -7.46 -7.78 3.37
N PRO A 253 -8.33 -6.75 3.38
CA PRO A 253 -9.58 -6.82 2.64
C PRO A 253 -9.31 -7.09 1.15
N PRO A 254 -10.21 -7.80 0.45
CA PRO A 254 -10.30 -7.73 -1.00
C PRO A 254 -10.59 -6.30 -1.48
N LEU A 255 -10.46 -6.05 -2.78
CA LEU A 255 -10.90 -4.81 -3.42
C LEU A 255 -11.97 -5.15 -4.46
N VAL A 256 -13.08 -4.43 -4.46
CA VAL A 256 -14.17 -4.61 -5.43
C VAL A 256 -14.17 -3.47 -6.42
N VAL A 257 -14.24 -3.78 -7.72
CA VAL A 257 -14.39 -2.80 -8.81
C VAL A 257 -15.37 -3.36 -9.82
N GLY A 258 -16.53 -2.72 -9.97
CA GLY A 258 -17.61 -3.22 -10.83
C GLY A 258 -18.08 -4.62 -10.41
N ASP A 259 -17.96 -5.58 -11.33
CA ASP A 259 -18.37 -6.98 -11.13
C ASP A 259 -17.21 -7.93 -10.75
N VAL A 260 -16.05 -7.40 -10.34
CA VAL A 260 -14.92 -8.23 -9.86
C VAL A 260 -14.51 -7.94 -8.42
N VAL A 261 -14.14 -9.02 -7.71
CA VAL A 261 -13.48 -8.99 -6.40
C VAL A 261 -12.03 -9.46 -6.54
N ILE A 262 -11.10 -8.58 -6.17
CA ILE A 262 -9.65 -8.71 -6.37
C ILE A 262 -8.97 -9.04 -5.05
N VAL A 263 -8.09 -10.04 -5.06
CA VAL A 263 -7.34 -10.50 -3.88
C VAL A 263 -5.84 -10.59 -4.16
N GLY A 264 -5.07 -10.12 -3.18
CA GLY A 264 -3.63 -10.38 -3.07
C GLY A 264 -3.34 -11.61 -2.18
N SER A 265 -2.20 -11.60 -1.49
CA SER A 265 -1.78 -12.69 -0.61
C SER A 265 -0.72 -12.26 0.40
N SER A 266 -0.59 -13.00 1.50
CA SER A 266 0.56 -12.94 2.39
C SER A 266 1.26 -14.31 2.40
N ILE A 267 2.54 -14.29 2.05
CA ILE A 267 3.46 -15.43 2.07
C ILE A 267 4.59 -15.08 3.08
N ALA A 268 5.50 -16.01 3.38
CA ALA A 268 6.51 -15.84 4.42
C ALA A 268 7.79 -15.14 3.93
N ASP A 269 8.06 -13.96 4.49
CA ASP A 269 9.23 -13.09 4.32
C ASP A 269 10.58 -13.78 4.64
N GLY A 270 10.53 -14.78 5.53
CA GLY A 270 11.68 -15.60 5.91
C GLY A 270 11.46 -17.08 5.65
N PRO A 271 11.26 -17.51 4.39
CA PRO A 271 10.90 -18.88 4.08
C PRO A 271 12.08 -19.82 4.37
N ARG A 272 11.78 -21.11 4.57
CA ARG A 272 12.82 -22.13 4.77
C ARG A 272 13.45 -22.61 3.47
N TYR A 273 12.73 -22.50 2.37
CA TYR A 273 13.12 -23.01 1.07
C TYR A 273 12.97 -21.95 -0.01
N MET A 274 13.75 -22.05 -1.08
CA MET A 274 13.68 -21.20 -2.27
C MET A 274 12.31 -21.26 -2.95
N THR A 275 11.63 -22.40 -2.82
CA THR A 275 10.27 -22.66 -3.31
C THR A 275 9.20 -22.17 -2.34
N ALA A 276 8.91 -20.87 -2.36
CA ALA A 276 7.70 -20.30 -1.77
C ALA A 276 6.53 -20.28 -2.79
N PRO A 277 5.25 -20.15 -2.37
CA PRO A 277 4.15 -19.87 -3.27
C PRO A 277 4.36 -18.57 -4.08
N PRO A 278 3.79 -18.43 -5.29
CA PRO A 278 3.78 -17.14 -6.00
C PRO A 278 2.70 -16.22 -5.41
N GLY A 279 2.94 -14.92 -5.46
CA GLY A 279 2.10 -13.87 -4.88
C GLY A 279 1.01 -13.31 -5.80
N ASP A 280 0.74 -13.98 -6.92
CA ASP A 280 -0.14 -13.53 -8.01
C ASP A 280 -1.45 -12.91 -7.53
N VAL A 281 -1.76 -11.72 -8.06
CA VAL A 281 -3.01 -11.02 -7.79
C VAL A 281 -4.08 -11.58 -8.71
N ARG A 282 -5.25 -11.90 -8.16
CA ARG A 282 -6.35 -12.52 -8.91
C ARG A 282 -7.65 -11.77 -8.71
N ALA A 283 -8.49 -11.81 -9.73
CA ALA A 283 -9.85 -11.31 -9.68
C ALA A 283 -10.85 -12.43 -9.95
N PHE A 284 -11.94 -12.43 -9.18
CA PHE A 284 -13.04 -13.37 -9.30
C PHE A 284 -14.34 -12.62 -9.55
N ASP A 285 -15.28 -13.26 -10.25
CA ASP A 285 -16.64 -12.75 -10.43
C ASP A 285 -17.35 -12.60 -9.07
N VAL A 286 -17.95 -11.44 -8.79
CA VAL A 286 -18.62 -11.13 -7.51
C VAL A 286 -19.87 -11.98 -7.23
N ARG A 287 -20.45 -12.65 -8.22
CA ARG A 287 -21.65 -13.49 -8.07
C ARG A 287 -21.30 -14.97 -8.05
N THR A 288 -20.38 -15.42 -8.91
CA THR A 288 -20.09 -16.85 -9.14
C THR A 288 -18.74 -17.32 -8.57
N GLY A 289 -17.82 -16.42 -8.25
CA GLY A 289 -16.47 -16.79 -7.80
C GLY A 289 -15.57 -17.38 -8.90
N GLU A 290 -15.93 -17.28 -10.18
CA GLU A 290 -15.09 -17.70 -11.31
C GLU A 290 -13.86 -16.80 -11.46
N GLU A 291 -12.65 -17.36 -11.62
CA GLU A 291 -11.40 -16.59 -11.85
C GLU A 291 -11.51 -15.86 -13.21
N ARG A 292 -11.66 -14.53 -13.17
CA ARG A 292 -11.76 -13.68 -14.37
C ARG A 292 -10.39 -13.39 -14.96
N TRP A 293 -9.41 -13.11 -14.11
CA TRP A 293 -8.02 -12.87 -14.51
C TRP A 293 -7.04 -13.10 -13.36
N LYS A 294 -5.77 -13.23 -13.73
CA LYS A 294 -4.62 -13.34 -12.83
C LYS A 294 -3.46 -12.50 -13.35
N PHE A 295 -3.04 -11.50 -12.58
CA PHE A 295 -1.80 -10.78 -12.82
C PHE A 295 -0.63 -11.56 -12.19
N GLN A 296 0.19 -12.16 -13.06
CA GLN A 296 1.37 -12.93 -12.63
C GLN A 296 2.48 -11.98 -12.21
N THR A 297 2.78 -11.98 -10.91
CA THR A 297 3.75 -11.04 -10.32
C THR A 297 5.20 -11.45 -10.57
N ILE A 298 5.42 -12.75 -10.77
CA ILE A 298 6.65 -13.35 -11.29
C ILE A 298 6.39 -13.76 -12.75
N PRO A 299 7.04 -13.13 -13.75
CA PRO A 299 6.96 -13.51 -15.16
C PRO A 299 7.22 -14.99 -15.41
N GLN A 300 6.62 -15.55 -16.47
CA GLN A 300 6.71 -16.97 -16.82
C GLN A 300 6.86 -17.10 -18.35
N GLY A 301 7.63 -18.09 -18.82
CA GLY A 301 7.72 -18.42 -20.24
C GLY A 301 8.40 -17.32 -21.09
N ASP A 302 7.60 -16.51 -21.78
CA ASP A 302 8.03 -15.38 -22.61
C ASP A 302 7.36 -14.04 -22.23
N THR A 303 6.74 -13.96 -21.03
CA THR A 303 6.09 -12.74 -20.57
C THR A 303 7.07 -11.63 -20.19
N TYR A 304 6.60 -10.38 -20.28
CA TYR A 304 7.38 -9.17 -20.02
C TYR A 304 8.05 -9.18 -18.63
N GLY A 305 9.34 -8.82 -18.56
CA GLY A 305 10.12 -8.72 -17.33
C GLY A 305 10.89 -9.98 -16.98
N ILE A 306 10.67 -11.11 -17.67
CA ILE A 306 11.35 -12.38 -17.39
C ILE A 306 12.86 -12.31 -17.59
N GLU A 307 13.34 -11.42 -18.45
CA GLU A 307 14.76 -11.14 -18.67
C GLU A 307 15.48 -10.57 -17.44
N THR A 308 14.73 -10.05 -16.46
CA THR A 308 15.26 -9.56 -15.16
C THR A 308 15.42 -10.67 -14.12
N TRP A 309 15.16 -11.93 -14.48
CA TRP A 309 15.28 -13.11 -13.62
C TRP A 309 16.33 -14.09 -14.16
N GLU A 310 17.59 -13.84 -13.81
CA GLU A 310 18.70 -14.68 -14.25
C GLU A 310 18.59 -16.12 -13.74
N ASN A 311 19.23 -17.03 -14.46
CA ASN A 311 19.32 -18.46 -14.13
C ASN A 311 17.95 -19.14 -13.95
N GLU A 312 16.94 -18.66 -14.68
CA GLU A 312 15.55 -19.15 -14.64
C GLU A 312 14.93 -19.13 -13.22
N SER A 313 15.39 -18.21 -12.37
CA SER A 313 14.95 -18.11 -10.96
C SER A 313 13.43 -17.87 -10.79
N TRP A 314 12.79 -17.28 -11.80
CA TRP A 314 11.34 -17.14 -11.92
C TRP A 314 10.55 -18.47 -11.86
N THR A 315 11.20 -19.61 -12.13
CA THR A 315 10.58 -20.95 -12.09
C THR A 315 10.34 -21.46 -10.66
N TYR A 316 11.10 -20.98 -9.68
CA TYR A 316 11.03 -21.47 -8.30
C TYR A 316 10.87 -20.37 -7.24
N THR A 317 11.32 -19.14 -7.46
CA THR A 317 11.08 -18.04 -6.52
C THR A 317 9.57 -17.83 -6.31
N GLY A 318 9.19 -17.39 -5.11
CA GLY A 318 7.83 -16.99 -4.76
C GLY A 318 7.81 -15.64 -4.03
N ASN A 319 6.76 -15.40 -3.26
CA ASN A 319 6.45 -14.08 -2.67
C ASN A 319 6.07 -13.08 -3.79
N THR A 320 6.65 -11.87 -3.91
CA THR A 320 6.21 -10.81 -4.86
C THR A 320 4.70 -10.54 -4.79
N ASN A 321 4.18 -10.51 -3.58
CA ASN A 321 2.77 -10.56 -3.26
C ASN A 321 2.22 -9.20 -2.87
N VAL A 322 0.93 -8.96 -3.10
CA VAL A 322 0.22 -7.84 -2.48
C VAL A 322 -0.32 -8.28 -1.12
N TRP A 323 0.49 -8.16 -0.06
CA TRP A 323 0.05 -8.44 1.32
C TRP A 323 -0.62 -7.25 1.99
N SER A 324 -0.44 -6.04 1.45
CA SER A 324 -1.09 -4.82 1.94
C SER A 324 -2.46 -4.62 1.28
N ILE A 325 -3.00 -3.42 1.35
CA ILE A 325 -4.30 -3.02 0.78
C ILE A 325 -4.06 -2.43 -0.61
N MET A 326 -4.98 -2.65 -1.55
CA MET A 326 -4.97 -2.06 -2.90
C MET A 326 -5.82 -0.79 -2.94
N SER A 327 -5.68 0.01 -3.99
CA SER A 327 -6.60 1.11 -4.31
C SER A 327 -7.06 1.05 -5.77
N ALA A 328 -8.14 1.75 -6.10
CA ALA A 328 -8.67 1.84 -7.45
C ALA A 328 -9.15 3.24 -7.80
N ASP A 329 -9.01 3.62 -9.07
CA ASP A 329 -9.74 4.71 -9.68
C ASP A 329 -10.94 4.10 -10.42
N LEU A 330 -12.14 4.32 -9.89
CA LEU A 330 -13.38 3.75 -10.41
C LEU A 330 -13.87 4.42 -11.70
N GLU A 331 -13.38 5.62 -12.02
CA GLU A 331 -13.69 6.33 -13.28
C GLU A 331 -12.82 5.80 -14.42
N LEU A 332 -11.54 5.54 -14.15
CA LEU A 332 -10.59 4.94 -15.10
C LEU A 332 -10.77 3.42 -15.23
N GLY A 333 -11.34 2.77 -14.22
CA GLY A 333 -11.37 1.30 -14.11
C GLY A 333 -9.99 0.71 -13.79
N TYR A 334 -9.09 1.47 -13.15
CA TYR A 334 -7.72 1.05 -12.87
C TYR A 334 -7.53 0.65 -11.40
N VAL A 335 -6.75 -0.40 -11.18
CA VAL A 335 -6.39 -0.94 -9.86
C VAL A 335 -4.89 -0.83 -9.68
N TYR A 336 -4.47 -0.33 -8.52
CA TYR A 336 -3.07 -0.07 -8.19
C TYR A 336 -2.58 -1.07 -7.16
N LEU A 337 -1.56 -1.85 -7.55
CA LEU A 337 -1.02 -3.00 -6.86
C LEU A 337 0.33 -2.64 -6.21
N PRO A 338 0.40 -2.52 -4.88
CA PRO A 338 1.66 -2.37 -4.16
C PRO A 338 2.31 -3.76 -3.95
N ILE A 339 3.24 -4.14 -4.83
CA ILE A 339 3.85 -5.47 -4.86
C ILE A 339 5.01 -5.58 -3.85
N GLY A 340 5.05 -6.68 -3.11
CA GLY A 340 6.07 -6.98 -2.10
C GLY A 340 7.39 -7.56 -2.61
N THR A 341 8.23 -7.97 -1.66
CA THR A 341 9.59 -8.47 -1.91
C THR A 341 9.58 -9.95 -2.38
N PRO A 342 10.48 -10.38 -3.28
CA PRO A 342 10.63 -11.77 -3.72
C PRO A 342 11.40 -12.65 -2.73
N THR A 343 11.01 -13.93 -2.62
CA THR A 343 11.74 -14.92 -1.83
C THR A 343 13.21 -15.05 -2.28
N ASN A 344 14.23 -14.88 -1.43
CA ASN A 344 14.25 -14.53 -0.01
C ASN A 344 14.46 -13.02 0.19
N ASP A 345 13.76 -12.40 1.13
CA ASP A 345 13.77 -10.95 1.33
C ASP A 345 15.13 -10.35 1.72
N TRP A 346 16.07 -11.18 2.17
CA TRP A 346 17.38 -10.76 2.73
C TRP A 346 18.60 -11.27 1.95
N TYR A 347 18.40 -12.13 0.95
CA TYR A 347 19.47 -12.70 0.12
C TYR A 347 18.92 -13.03 -1.28
N GLY A 348 19.42 -12.30 -2.27
CA GLY A 348 19.03 -12.34 -3.68
C GLY A 348 20.00 -13.12 -4.56
N GLY A 349 21.11 -13.65 -4.04
CA GLY A 349 22.09 -14.42 -4.82
C GLY A 349 21.58 -15.71 -5.48
N HIS A 350 20.34 -16.13 -5.18
CA HIS A 350 19.60 -17.21 -5.87
C HIS A 350 18.58 -16.69 -6.91
N ARG A 351 18.32 -15.39 -6.96
CA ARG A 351 17.40 -14.70 -7.87
C ARG A 351 18.06 -13.44 -8.44
N LEU A 352 19.18 -13.63 -9.12
CA LEU A 352 19.97 -12.52 -9.66
C LEU A 352 19.19 -11.74 -10.76
N GLY A 353 19.47 -10.44 -10.87
CA GLY A 353 18.73 -9.50 -11.73
C GLY A 353 17.65 -8.73 -10.96
N ASP A 354 17.01 -7.76 -11.62
CA ASP A 354 16.13 -6.79 -10.93
C ASP A 354 14.80 -7.38 -10.42
N ASN A 355 14.45 -8.60 -10.84
CA ASN A 355 13.31 -9.39 -10.37
C ASN A 355 11.91 -8.77 -10.62
N LEU A 356 11.72 -8.08 -11.73
CA LEU A 356 10.45 -7.42 -12.07
C LEU A 356 9.28 -8.44 -12.11
N PHE A 357 8.14 -8.25 -11.42
CA PHE A 357 7.58 -7.03 -10.85
C PHE A 357 7.75 -6.88 -9.31
N ALA A 358 8.81 -7.45 -8.73
CA ALA A 358 9.18 -7.22 -7.33
C ALA A 358 9.17 -5.73 -6.94
N GLU A 359 8.73 -5.42 -5.72
CA GLU A 359 8.84 -4.08 -5.10
C GLU A 359 8.41 -2.94 -6.04
N SER A 360 7.32 -3.18 -6.78
CA SER A 360 6.81 -2.29 -7.81
C SER A 360 5.42 -1.76 -7.44
N LEU A 361 5.10 -0.56 -7.93
CA LEU A 361 3.73 -0.12 -8.09
C LEU A 361 3.28 -0.48 -9.50
N VAL A 362 2.25 -1.33 -9.63
CA VAL A 362 1.69 -1.74 -10.93
C VAL A 362 0.26 -1.26 -11.03
N ALA A 363 -0.11 -0.64 -12.16
CA ALA A 363 -1.48 -0.35 -12.51
C ALA A 363 -2.00 -1.39 -13.52
N VAL A 364 -3.15 -1.99 -13.22
CA VAL A 364 -3.86 -2.94 -14.09
C VAL A 364 -5.27 -2.44 -14.38
N ASP A 365 -5.79 -2.79 -15.56
CA ASP A 365 -7.22 -2.68 -15.85
C ASP A 365 -8.00 -3.66 -14.95
N ALA A 366 -9.04 -3.17 -14.28
CA ALA A 366 -9.78 -3.94 -13.30
C ALA A 366 -10.59 -5.10 -13.90
N ALA A 367 -11.05 -4.97 -15.14
CA ALA A 367 -11.92 -5.97 -15.76
C ALA A 367 -11.13 -7.14 -16.38
N THR A 368 -9.88 -6.89 -16.79
CA THR A 368 -9.06 -7.81 -17.59
C THR A 368 -7.74 -8.23 -16.91
N GLY A 369 -7.25 -7.45 -15.94
CA GLY A 369 -5.93 -7.64 -15.35
C GLY A 369 -4.77 -7.24 -16.26
N GLU A 370 -5.04 -6.63 -17.42
CA GLU A 370 -4.00 -6.17 -18.35
C GLU A 370 -3.18 -5.03 -17.72
N ARG A 371 -1.85 -5.12 -17.83
CA ARG A 371 -0.92 -4.12 -17.29
C ARG A 371 -0.99 -2.82 -18.07
N VAL A 372 -1.49 -1.75 -17.44
CA VAL A 372 -1.48 -0.40 -18.00
C VAL A 372 -0.06 0.16 -17.93
N TRP A 373 0.47 0.33 -16.71
CA TRP A 373 1.81 0.83 -16.44
C TRP A 373 2.38 0.18 -15.17
N HIS A 374 3.67 0.36 -14.93
CA HIS A 374 4.31 0.01 -13.67
C HIS A 374 5.55 0.88 -13.43
N TYR A 375 5.97 0.98 -12.18
CA TYR A 375 7.28 1.53 -11.80
C TYR A 375 7.89 0.65 -10.69
N GLN A 376 9.13 0.21 -10.87
CA GLN A 376 9.85 -0.56 -9.86
C GLN A 376 10.55 0.37 -8.87
N LEU A 377 10.25 0.23 -7.58
CA LEU A 377 10.69 1.14 -6.51
C LEU A 377 11.91 0.61 -5.74
N VAL A 378 12.28 -0.66 -5.96
CA VAL A 378 13.54 -1.28 -5.55
C VAL A 378 13.99 -2.26 -6.63
N HIS A 379 15.21 -2.11 -7.13
CA HIS A 379 15.84 -3.09 -8.01
C HIS A 379 16.53 -4.15 -7.15
N HIS A 380 16.23 -5.44 -7.38
CA HIS A 380 16.88 -6.54 -6.66
C HIS A 380 16.87 -6.37 -5.13
N GLY A 381 15.70 -6.27 -4.51
CA GLY A 381 15.59 -5.96 -3.08
C GLY A 381 16.25 -6.99 -2.16
N LEU A 382 16.87 -6.51 -1.08
CA LEU A 382 17.57 -7.30 -0.06
C LEU A 382 17.20 -6.86 1.38
N TRP A 383 16.12 -6.10 1.55
CA TRP A 383 15.88 -5.28 2.73
C TRP A 383 14.49 -5.43 3.37
N ASP A 384 13.64 -6.35 2.87
CA ASP A 384 12.22 -6.45 3.27
C ASP A 384 11.55 -5.07 3.10
N TYR A 385 11.69 -4.51 1.89
CA TYR A 385 11.27 -3.16 1.49
C TYR A 385 10.00 -3.14 0.61
N ASP A 386 9.13 -4.13 0.85
CA ASP A 386 7.77 -4.19 0.32
C ASP A 386 7.05 -2.84 0.31
N ILE A 387 6.25 -2.64 -0.72
CA ILE A 387 5.37 -1.49 -0.83
C ILE A 387 4.20 -1.69 0.14
N PRO A 388 4.19 -1.00 1.29
CA PRO A 388 3.58 -1.59 2.48
C PRO A 388 2.15 -1.12 2.73
N ALA A 389 1.61 -0.22 1.90
CA ALA A 389 0.35 0.48 2.10
C ALA A 389 -0.39 0.68 0.77
N ALA A 390 -1.71 0.88 0.85
CA ALA A 390 -2.50 1.30 -0.31
C ALA A 390 -1.93 2.59 -0.93
N PRO A 391 -1.69 2.61 -2.26
CA PRO A 391 -1.39 3.83 -2.98
C PRO A 391 -2.54 4.81 -2.76
N THR A 392 -2.24 6.00 -2.24
CA THR A 392 -3.28 7.02 -2.03
C THR A 392 -3.45 7.76 -3.35
N LEU A 393 -4.64 7.68 -3.97
CA LEU A 393 -4.91 8.55 -5.12
C LEU A 393 -4.92 9.99 -4.61
N VAL A 394 -4.47 10.94 -5.42
CA VAL A 394 -4.42 12.38 -5.08
C VAL A 394 -4.67 13.22 -6.33
N ASP A 395 -5.69 14.08 -6.33
CA ASP A 395 -5.88 15.09 -7.37
C ASP A 395 -5.15 16.37 -6.93
N ILE A 396 -4.12 16.77 -7.67
CA ILE A 396 -3.17 17.83 -7.28
C ILE A 396 -2.94 18.82 -8.43
N THR A 397 -2.48 20.03 -8.14
CA THR A 397 -2.09 21.02 -9.17
C THR A 397 -0.63 21.42 -9.01
N VAL A 398 0.23 20.94 -9.90
CA VAL A 398 1.68 21.24 -9.89
C VAL A 398 2.01 22.20 -11.04
N ASP A 399 2.66 23.32 -10.74
CA ASP A 399 2.98 24.39 -11.71
C ASP A 399 1.77 24.88 -12.54
N GLY A 400 0.58 24.86 -11.94
CA GLY A 400 -0.67 25.22 -12.59
C GLY A 400 -1.27 24.15 -13.52
N ARG A 401 -0.66 22.96 -13.62
CA ARG A 401 -1.20 21.79 -14.32
C ARG A 401 -1.96 20.90 -13.32
N PRO A 402 -3.26 20.63 -13.51
CA PRO A 402 -3.95 19.60 -12.75
C PRO A 402 -3.45 18.20 -13.16
N ILE A 403 -3.25 17.33 -12.18
CA ILE A 403 -2.76 15.96 -12.35
C ILE A 403 -3.69 15.03 -11.56
N LYS A 404 -4.25 14.03 -12.25
CA LYS A 404 -4.79 12.84 -11.59
C LYS A 404 -3.60 12.01 -11.15
N ALA A 405 -3.16 12.13 -9.91
CA ALA A 405 -1.95 11.49 -9.41
C ALA A 405 -2.24 10.34 -8.42
N VAL A 406 -1.19 9.57 -8.13
CA VAL A 406 -1.15 8.52 -7.10
C VAL A 406 0.13 8.67 -6.29
N ALA A 407 0.00 8.72 -4.96
CA ALA A 407 1.07 8.85 -3.99
C ALA A 407 1.26 7.54 -3.22
N GLN A 408 2.45 6.95 -3.36
CA GLN A 408 2.84 5.72 -2.68
C GLN A 408 3.85 6.02 -1.57
N VAL A 409 3.42 5.88 -0.32
CA VAL A 409 4.34 5.87 0.84
C VAL A 409 5.01 4.50 0.93
N THR A 410 6.30 4.45 1.30
CA THR A 410 7.08 3.21 1.27
C THR A 410 7.86 2.92 2.56
N LYS A 411 8.37 1.68 2.71
CA LYS A 411 9.19 1.28 3.87
C LYS A 411 10.49 2.07 3.96
N GLN A 412 11.06 2.53 2.84
CA GLN A 412 12.29 3.35 2.78
C GLN A 412 12.11 4.76 3.36
N GLY A 413 10.89 5.23 3.60
CA GLY A 413 10.65 6.62 4.02
C GLY A 413 10.44 7.61 2.88
N PHE A 414 10.19 7.14 1.65
CA PHE A 414 9.85 7.96 0.50
C PHE A 414 8.34 8.03 0.26
N VAL A 415 7.91 9.13 -0.36
CA VAL A 415 6.64 9.19 -1.09
C VAL A 415 6.98 9.28 -2.56
N TYR A 416 6.59 8.28 -3.34
CA TYR A 416 6.66 8.35 -4.81
C TYR A 416 5.34 8.85 -5.35
N VAL A 417 5.37 9.80 -6.29
CA VAL A 417 4.15 10.40 -6.86
C VAL A 417 4.20 10.33 -8.39
N PHE A 418 3.18 9.70 -8.96
CA PHE A 418 3.03 9.47 -10.40
C PHE A 418 1.70 10.05 -10.89
N ASP A 419 1.62 10.47 -12.15
CA ASP A 419 0.35 10.56 -12.85
C ASP A 419 -0.27 9.15 -12.92
N ARG A 420 -1.47 8.97 -12.36
CA ARG A 420 -2.06 7.64 -12.18
C ARG A 420 -2.61 7.04 -13.47
N VAL A 421 -2.79 7.84 -14.51
CA VAL A 421 -3.21 7.36 -15.83
C VAL A 421 -2.02 6.78 -16.58
N THR A 422 -0.86 7.44 -16.53
CA THR A 422 0.30 7.12 -17.38
C THR A 422 1.45 6.40 -16.66
N GLY A 423 1.57 6.54 -15.35
CA GLY A 423 2.74 6.12 -14.58
C GLY A 423 3.94 7.07 -14.68
N GLU A 424 3.80 8.22 -15.34
CA GLU A 424 4.88 9.21 -15.42
C GLU A 424 5.11 9.86 -14.04
N PRO A 425 6.36 9.93 -13.53
CA PRO A 425 6.66 10.63 -12.28
C PRO A 425 6.27 12.11 -12.33
N VAL A 426 5.63 12.60 -11.27
CA VAL A 426 5.25 14.03 -11.14
C VAL A 426 6.48 14.91 -10.95
N TRP A 427 7.49 14.39 -10.24
CA TRP A 427 8.82 14.99 -10.10
C TRP A 427 9.90 13.97 -10.47
N PRO A 428 11.13 14.40 -10.81
CA PRO A 428 12.22 13.50 -11.17
C PRO A 428 12.49 12.43 -10.10
N ILE A 429 12.79 11.22 -10.56
CA ILE A 429 13.34 10.13 -9.76
C ILE A 429 14.74 9.85 -10.34
N GLU A 430 15.77 9.90 -9.49
CA GLU A 430 17.17 9.76 -9.90
C GLU A 430 17.69 8.36 -9.58
N GLU A 431 18.38 7.74 -10.54
CA GLU A 431 19.12 6.50 -10.31
C GLU A 431 20.46 6.80 -9.65
N LEU A 432 20.57 6.56 -8.35
CA LEU A 432 21.78 6.86 -7.57
C LEU A 432 22.56 5.58 -7.21
N PRO A 433 23.91 5.59 -7.26
CA PRO A 433 24.72 4.44 -6.88
C PRO A 433 24.54 4.02 -5.42
N VAL A 434 24.45 2.71 -5.17
CA VAL A 434 24.29 2.14 -3.83
C VAL A 434 25.45 1.20 -3.44
N PRO A 435 25.65 0.88 -2.14
CA PRO A 435 26.74 0.00 -1.72
C PRO A 435 26.60 -1.43 -2.28
N ALA A 436 27.70 -1.95 -2.84
CA ALA A 436 27.77 -3.34 -3.29
C ALA A 436 27.84 -4.33 -2.10
N SER A 437 27.36 -5.55 -2.32
CA SER A 437 27.44 -6.62 -1.30
C SER A 437 28.83 -7.25 -1.25
N THR A 438 29.26 -7.59 -0.03
CA THR A 438 30.46 -8.38 0.26
C THR A 438 30.16 -9.88 0.38
N VAL A 439 28.89 -10.28 0.32
CA VAL A 439 28.42 -11.65 0.59
C VAL A 439 28.65 -12.53 -0.65
N PRO A 440 29.34 -13.68 -0.53
CA PRO A 440 29.68 -14.52 -1.68
C PRO A 440 28.45 -15.00 -2.49
N GLY A 441 28.40 -14.63 -3.77
CA GLY A 441 27.31 -14.99 -4.68
C GLY A 441 26.11 -14.04 -4.63
N GLU A 442 26.15 -12.99 -3.81
CA GLU A 442 25.19 -11.89 -3.87
C GLU A 442 25.62 -10.86 -4.94
N ARG A 443 24.65 -10.19 -5.57
CA ARG A 443 24.92 -9.06 -6.50
C ARG A 443 23.77 -8.06 -6.51
N VAL A 444 23.88 -7.06 -5.65
CA VAL A 444 23.02 -5.86 -5.61
C VAL A 444 22.98 -5.17 -6.98
N SER A 445 21.85 -4.53 -7.31
CA SER A 445 21.78 -3.57 -8.42
C SER A 445 22.81 -2.44 -8.23
N PRO A 446 23.46 -1.94 -9.31
CA PRO A 446 24.41 -0.82 -9.21
C PRO A 446 23.76 0.49 -8.72
N THR A 447 22.47 0.69 -8.99
CA THR A 447 21.70 1.89 -8.62
C THR A 447 20.35 1.52 -8.03
N GLN A 448 19.72 2.51 -7.39
CA GLN A 448 18.33 2.45 -6.94
C GLN A 448 17.63 3.78 -7.29
N PRO A 449 16.29 3.80 -7.39
CA PRO A 449 15.53 5.01 -7.60
C PRO A 449 15.44 5.86 -6.31
N PHE A 450 15.65 7.16 -6.45
CA PHE A 450 15.50 8.17 -5.39
C PHE A 450 14.57 9.29 -5.87
N PRO A 451 13.33 9.43 -5.34
CA PRO A 451 12.44 10.51 -5.73
C PRO A 451 12.94 11.85 -5.17
N THR A 452 13.03 12.87 -6.03
CA THR A 452 13.53 14.20 -5.65
C THR A 452 12.53 15.02 -4.83
N LYS A 453 11.23 14.73 -4.98
CA LYS A 453 10.13 15.34 -4.21
C LYS A 453 8.99 14.34 -3.96
N PRO A 454 8.28 14.46 -2.82
CA PRO A 454 8.69 15.24 -1.64
C PRO A 454 9.92 14.63 -0.94
N PRO A 455 10.67 15.40 -0.12
CA PRO A 455 11.82 14.88 0.62
C PRO A 455 11.40 13.77 1.60
N ALA A 456 12.29 12.82 1.92
CA ALA A 456 11.98 11.67 2.78
C ALA A 456 11.41 12.05 4.17
N PHE A 457 10.45 11.26 4.68
CA PHE A 457 9.84 11.45 6.01
C PHE A 457 10.59 10.69 7.13
N GLU A 458 11.55 9.85 6.79
CA GLU A 458 12.35 9.05 7.74
C GLU A 458 13.85 9.09 7.45
N PRO A 459 14.71 8.87 8.46
CA PRO A 459 16.14 8.64 8.26
C PRO A 459 16.41 7.48 7.30
N GLN A 460 17.38 7.68 6.41
CA GLN A 460 17.70 6.81 5.30
C GLN A 460 19.16 6.39 5.37
N GLY A 461 19.41 5.24 5.99
CA GLY A 461 20.74 4.81 6.43
C GLY A 461 21.11 5.29 7.84
N LEU A 462 22.37 5.11 8.19
CA LEU A 462 22.96 5.45 9.47
C LEU A 462 24.36 6.03 9.26
N ALA A 463 24.59 7.24 9.77
CA ALA A 463 25.90 7.81 10.02
C ALA A 463 26.16 7.90 11.53
N ILE A 464 27.44 8.06 11.91
CA ILE A 464 27.83 8.23 13.32
C ILE A 464 27.13 9.44 13.95
N ASP A 465 26.91 10.53 13.21
CA ASP A 465 26.25 11.73 13.73
C ASP A 465 24.76 11.55 14.04
N ASP A 466 24.10 10.51 13.52
CA ASP A 466 22.70 10.18 13.81
C ASP A 466 22.50 9.48 15.16
N LEU A 467 23.59 8.96 15.77
CA LEU A 467 23.55 8.30 17.07
C LEU A 467 23.21 9.26 18.20
N ILE A 468 22.48 8.78 19.22
CA ILE A 468 22.12 9.61 20.38
C ILE A 468 23.36 10.22 21.06
N ASP A 469 23.22 11.46 21.51
CA ASP A 469 24.27 12.26 22.13
C ASP A 469 23.80 13.01 23.38
N PHE A 470 22.74 12.51 24.03
CA PHE A 470 22.20 13.06 25.28
C PHE A 470 23.25 13.25 26.39
N THR A 471 24.26 12.37 26.45
CA THR A 471 25.51 12.57 27.20
C THR A 471 26.70 12.00 26.41
N PRO A 472 27.94 12.43 26.69
CA PRO A 472 29.14 11.87 26.06
C PRO A 472 29.30 10.35 26.29
N GLU A 473 28.87 9.85 27.45
CA GLU A 473 28.94 8.43 27.81
C GLU A 473 27.96 7.59 26.98
N LEU A 474 26.71 8.06 26.85
CA LEU A 474 25.70 7.42 25.99
C LEU A 474 26.13 7.45 24.52
N ARG A 475 26.76 8.55 24.08
CA ARG A 475 27.31 8.65 22.72
C ARG A 475 28.42 7.63 22.49
N ALA A 476 29.39 7.52 23.40
CA ALA A 476 30.47 6.55 23.30
C ALA A 476 29.98 5.09 23.35
N GLU A 477 28.94 4.81 24.14
CA GLU A 477 28.30 3.48 24.18
C GLU A 477 27.54 3.19 22.88
N ALA A 478 26.85 4.17 22.28
CA ALA A 478 26.21 4.02 20.96
C ALA A 478 27.25 3.80 19.83
N GLU A 479 28.37 4.53 19.85
CA GLU A 479 29.48 4.34 18.90
C GLU A 479 30.11 2.94 19.06
N ALA A 480 30.29 2.46 20.29
CA ALA A 480 30.74 1.10 20.56
C ALA A 480 29.76 0.04 20.02
N ILE A 481 28.44 0.22 20.20
CA ILE A 481 27.40 -0.68 19.67
C ILE A 481 27.47 -0.76 18.14
N VAL A 482 27.49 0.37 17.43
CA VAL A 482 27.55 0.31 15.95
C VAL A 482 28.89 -0.19 15.44
N SER A 483 29.97 -0.09 16.23
CA SER A 483 31.26 -0.66 15.87
C SER A 483 31.28 -2.19 15.82
N GLU A 484 30.25 -2.89 16.31
CA GLU A 484 30.10 -4.34 16.13
C GLU A 484 29.65 -4.70 14.70
N PHE A 485 28.97 -3.80 14.00
CA PHE A 485 28.21 -4.08 12.76
C PHE A 485 28.75 -3.35 11.53
N GLU A 486 28.19 -3.69 10.37
CA GLU A 486 28.24 -2.86 9.16
C GLU A 486 27.07 -1.87 9.18
N TYR A 487 27.25 -0.68 8.61
CA TYR A 487 26.24 0.37 8.49
C TYR A 487 26.64 1.34 7.37
N GLY A 488 25.71 2.17 6.91
CA GLY A 488 25.97 3.11 5.82
C GLY A 488 24.68 3.78 5.33
N PRO A 489 24.66 4.32 4.10
CA PRO A 489 23.46 4.93 3.53
C PRO A 489 22.32 3.92 3.34
N LEU A 490 21.13 4.42 2.95
CA LEU A 490 20.04 3.58 2.46
C LEU A 490 20.56 2.59 1.40
N TYR A 491 20.00 1.38 1.40
CA TYR A 491 20.41 0.26 0.56
C TYR A 491 21.83 -0.29 0.85
N THR A 492 22.42 -0.02 2.02
CA THR A 492 23.55 -0.85 2.51
C THR A 492 23.06 -2.29 2.68
N PRO A 493 23.66 -3.30 2.01
CA PRO A 493 23.11 -4.66 1.97
C PRO A 493 23.35 -5.43 3.28
N PRO A 494 22.55 -6.48 3.57
CA PRO A 494 22.85 -7.44 4.63
C PRO A 494 24.23 -8.10 4.47
N SER A 495 24.89 -8.39 5.59
CA SER A 495 26.27 -8.89 5.63
C SER A 495 26.43 -10.10 6.55
N LEU A 496 27.57 -10.80 6.42
CA LEU A 496 27.93 -11.91 7.32
C LEU A 496 28.28 -11.43 8.74
N ARG A 497 28.70 -10.17 8.89
CA ARG A 497 28.94 -9.52 10.18
C ARG A 497 27.66 -9.04 10.85
N GLY A 498 26.64 -8.70 10.05
CA GLY A 498 25.42 -8.06 10.48
C GLY A 498 25.43 -6.59 10.09
N THR A 499 24.42 -6.17 9.34
CA THR A 499 24.23 -4.79 8.90
C THR A 499 23.14 -4.12 9.74
N ILE A 500 23.38 -2.92 10.26
CA ILE A 500 22.32 -2.08 10.83
C ILE A 500 21.58 -1.43 9.66
N GLN A 501 20.31 -1.76 9.52
CA GLN A 501 19.45 -1.23 8.47
C GLN A 501 18.48 -0.20 9.03
N VAL A 502 18.37 0.92 8.30
CA VAL A 502 17.52 2.06 8.60
C VAL A 502 16.90 2.59 7.30
N PRO A 503 15.56 2.62 7.17
CA PRO A 503 14.57 2.00 8.05
C PRO A 503 14.66 0.46 8.07
N GLY A 504 14.26 -0.20 9.16
CA GLY A 504 14.18 -1.67 9.17
C GLY A 504 12.95 -2.24 8.46
N TRP A 505 12.73 -3.56 8.53
CA TRP A 505 11.56 -4.28 7.97
C TRP A 505 10.20 -3.72 8.44
N GLY A 506 10.18 -3.08 9.61
CA GLY A 506 8.99 -2.39 10.11
C GLY A 506 8.59 -1.17 9.25
N GLY A 507 9.48 -0.72 8.39
CA GLY A 507 9.33 0.44 7.52
C GLY A 507 9.33 1.77 8.27
N GLY A 508 9.58 2.83 7.51
CA GLY A 508 9.15 4.17 7.87
C GLY A 508 7.62 4.26 7.94
N ALA A 509 6.97 3.98 6.81
CA ALA A 509 5.53 3.75 6.71
C ALA A 509 5.21 2.24 6.70
N ASN A 510 3.96 1.88 7.03
CA ASN A 510 3.46 0.50 6.98
C ASN A 510 1.97 0.46 6.56
N TRP A 511 1.29 -0.69 6.68
CA TRP A 511 -0.09 -0.98 6.22
C TRP A 511 -1.17 0.05 6.54
N TYR A 512 -0.96 0.89 7.54
CA TYR A 512 -1.89 1.96 7.92
C TYR A 512 -1.92 3.12 6.90
N GLY A 513 -0.88 3.28 6.08
CA GLY A 513 -0.81 4.27 4.99
C GLY A 513 -0.85 5.74 5.43
N ALA A 514 -1.17 6.60 4.46
CA ALA A 514 -1.33 8.05 4.64
C ALA A 514 -2.81 8.47 4.54
N ALA A 515 -3.10 9.73 4.88
CA ALA A 515 -4.35 10.42 4.55
C ALA A 515 -4.07 11.61 3.63
N PHE A 516 -5.02 11.94 2.74
CA PHE A 516 -4.92 13.07 1.81
C PHE A 516 -6.08 14.03 1.98
N ASP A 517 -5.77 15.33 1.98
CA ASP A 517 -6.73 16.42 2.04
C ASP A 517 -7.03 16.99 0.64
N PRO A 518 -8.19 16.70 0.04
CA PRO A 518 -8.53 17.25 -1.27
C PRO A 518 -8.78 18.77 -1.26
N GLU A 519 -8.97 19.39 -0.10
CA GLU A 519 -9.18 20.85 0.01
C GLU A 519 -7.86 21.64 -0.06
N THR A 520 -6.77 21.06 0.46
CA THR A 520 -5.46 21.74 0.58
C THR A 520 -4.37 21.10 -0.26
N GLY A 521 -4.57 19.87 -0.74
CA GLY A 521 -3.54 19.05 -1.40
C GLY A 521 -2.51 18.47 -0.44
N TYR A 522 -2.79 18.46 0.88
CA TYR A 522 -1.84 17.97 1.88
C TYR A 522 -1.91 16.45 2.05
N LEU A 523 -0.75 15.79 2.09
CA LEU A 523 -0.60 14.38 2.43
C LEU A 523 0.00 14.22 3.84
N TYR A 524 -0.71 13.49 4.70
CA TYR A 524 -0.31 13.22 6.09
C TYR A 524 0.21 11.79 6.24
N VAL A 525 1.51 11.68 6.52
CA VAL A 525 2.24 10.41 6.66
C VAL A 525 2.65 10.22 8.12
N PRO A 526 1.96 9.34 8.89
CA PRO A 526 2.51 8.86 10.15
C PRO A 526 3.61 7.85 9.90
N SER A 527 4.67 7.89 10.70
CA SER A 527 5.85 7.05 10.47
C SER A 527 6.63 6.77 11.76
N ARG A 528 7.54 5.79 11.68
CA ARG A 528 8.44 5.44 12.79
C ARG A 528 9.87 5.13 12.35
N THR A 529 10.82 5.51 13.19
CA THR A 529 12.19 4.99 13.13
C THR A 529 12.30 3.70 13.94
N GLY A 530 12.63 2.60 13.26
CA GLY A 530 12.84 1.29 13.86
C GLY A 530 14.04 0.58 13.24
N PRO A 531 15.28 0.86 13.70
CA PRO A 531 16.48 0.25 13.16
C PRO A 531 16.57 -1.23 13.58
N ILE A 532 17.12 -2.05 12.69
CA ILE A 532 17.29 -3.50 12.88
C ILE A 532 18.73 -3.91 12.60
N VAL A 533 19.14 -5.07 13.09
CA VAL A 533 20.34 -5.78 12.63
C VAL A 533 19.90 -6.94 11.73
N VAL A 534 20.52 -7.06 10.57
CA VAL A 534 20.36 -8.19 9.63
C VAL A 534 21.72 -8.86 9.44
N GLN A 535 21.93 -9.99 10.10
CA GLN A 535 23.08 -10.87 9.84
C GLN A 535 22.66 -12.02 8.93
N LEU A 536 23.44 -12.26 7.88
CA LEU A 536 23.33 -13.45 7.04
C LEU A 536 24.21 -14.57 7.59
N GLN A 537 23.68 -15.80 7.55
CA GLN A 537 24.40 -17.01 7.94
C GLN A 537 24.07 -18.17 6.99
N GLU A 538 24.97 -19.12 6.88
CA GLU A 538 24.71 -20.40 6.21
C GLU A 538 23.73 -21.22 7.06
N PRO A 539 22.63 -21.74 6.49
CA PRO A 539 21.73 -22.62 7.21
C PRO A 539 22.30 -24.02 7.41
N ASP A 540 21.66 -24.77 8.31
CA ASP A 540 21.71 -26.24 8.26
C ASP A 540 21.13 -26.73 6.91
N PRO A 541 21.93 -27.38 6.04
CA PRO A 541 21.51 -27.81 4.71
C PRO A 541 20.46 -28.94 4.75
N GLU A 542 20.26 -29.62 5.89
CA GLU A 542 19.14 -30.57 6.06
C GLU A 542 17.79 -29.84 6.24
N ARG A 543 17.80 -28.52 6.47
CA ARG A 543 16.62 -27.71 6.83
C ARG A 543 16.35 -26.54 5.88
N SER A 544 17.20 -26.32 4.88
CA SER A 544 17.12 -25.20 3.94
C SER A 544 18.00 -25.45 2.72
N ASP A 545 17.54 -25.00 1.55
CA ASP A 545 18.28 -24.97 0.26
C ASP A 545 18.92 -23.59 -0.03
N PHE A 546 18.67 -22.59 0.83
CA PHE A 546 19.33 -21.29 0.74
C PHE A 546 20.83 -21.39 1.04
N ARG A 547 21.64 -20.66 0.27
CA ARG A 547 23.07 -20.48 0.58
C ARG A 547 23.25 -19.64 1.86
N TYR A 548 22.53 -18.52 1.93
CA TYR A 548 22.48 -17.65 3.10
C TYR A 548 21.03 -17.33 3.45
N ARG A 549 20.76 -17.17 4.74
CA ARG A 549 19.48 -16.70 5.27
C ARG A 549 19.71 -15.69 6.38
N ARG A 550 18.69 -14.87 6.69
CA ARG A 550 18.66 -14.10 7.93
C ARG A 550 18.84 -15.03 9.14
N GLY A 551 19.93 -14.80 9.87
CA GLY A 551 20.37 -15.56 11.03
C GLY A 551 20.01 -14.84 12.32
N ARG A 552 21.02 -14.29 13.01
CA ARG A 552 20.80 -13.35 14.12
C ARG A 552 20.19 -12.06 13.56
N GLY A 553 18.97 -11.76 13.98
CA GLY A 553 18.29 -10.52 13.63
C GLY A 553 17.36 -10.06 14.75
N GLY A 554 17.20 -8.75 14.87
CA GLY A 554 16.39 -8.11 15.90
C GLY A 554 16.50 -6.59 15.81
N SER A 555 15.79 -5.87 16.68
CA SER A 555 15.95 -4.42 16.81
C SER A 555 17.40 -4.06 17.14
N ALA A 556 17.94 -3.03 16.51
CA ALA A 556 19.24 -2.47 16.89
C ALA A 556 19.07 -1.71 18.22
N ALA A 557 19.41 -2.39 19.32
CA ALA A 557 19.35 -1.80 20.66
C ALA A 557 20.37 -0.67 20.80
N GLY A 558 19.95 0.46 21.37
CA GLY A 558 20.86 1.55 21.72
C GLY A 558 21.40 1.39 23.15
N PRO A 559 22.25 2.35 23.57
CA PRO A 559 22.94 2.31 24.86
C PRO A 559 21.94 2.29 26.02
N GLN A 560 22.21 1.47 27.03
CA GLN A 560 21.36 1.31 28.24
C GLN A 560 19.89 1.00 27.94
N GLY A 561 19.58 0.42 26.76
CA GLY A 561 18.21 0.16 26.32
C GLY A 561 17.42 1.43 25.96
N LEU A 562 18.11 2.54 25.63
CA LEU A 562 17.55 3.66 24.87
C LEU A 562 17.54 3.31 23.37
N PRO A 563 16.83 4.08 22.51
CA PRO A 563 16.99 4.00 21.07
C PRO A 563 18.41 4.34 20.62
N LEU A 564 18.86 3.73 19.53
CA LEU A 564 20.20 3.92 18.98
C LEU A 564 20.39 5.30 18.32
N LEU A 565 19.36 5.75 17.59
CA LEU A 565 19.35 6.98 16.80
C LEU A 565 18.71 8.14 17.55
N LYS A 566 18.95 9.36 17.08
CA LYS A 566 18.29 10.58 17.57
C LYS A 566 16.77 10.58 17.34
N PRO A 567 16.00 11.26 18.22
CA PRO A 567 14.56 11.44 18.05
C PRO A 567 14.22 12.44 16.92
N PRO A 568 12.97 12.51 16.44
CA PRO A 568 11.78 11.78 16.92
C PRO A 568 11.76 10.28 16.56
N TYR A 569 11.12 9.44 17.36
CA TYR A 569 11.02 7.98 17.12
C TYR A 569 9.74 7.54 16.41
N VAL A 570 8.67 8.32 16.58
CA VAL A 570 7.39 8.22 15.88
C VAL A 570 6.95 9.65 15.60
N ARG A 571 6.40 9.91 14.43
CA ARG A 571 6.04 11.27 13.99
C ARG A 571 4.85 11.26 13.04
N VAL A 572 4.31 12.45 12.80
CA VAL A 572 3.43 12.74 11.67
C VAL A 572 4.13 13.79 10.82
N THR A 573 4.16 13.57 9.52
CA THR A 573 4.76 14.45 8.52
C THR A 573 3.69 14.89 7.53
N ALA A 574 3.62 16.17 7.21
CA ALA A 574 2.70 16.73 6.23
C ALA A 574 3.47 17.30 5.03
N TYR A 575 3.03 16.95 3.83
CA TYR A 575 3.54 17.49 2.57
C TYR A 575 2.45 18.23 1.82
N ASP A 576 2.75 19.40 1.27
CA ASP A 576 1.93 19.98 0.20
C ASP A 576 2.29 19.30 -1.12
N LEU A 577 1.38 18.51 -1.69
CA LEU A 577 1.63 17.82 -2.95
C LEU A 577 1.42 18.71 -4.19
N ASN A 578 0.92 19.93 -4.05
CA ASN A 578 0.92 20.89 -5.16
C ASN A 578 2.34 21.43 -5.45
N THR A 579 3.20 21.46 -4.43
CA THR A 579 4.59 21.92 -4.53
C THR A 579 5.62 20.78 -4.35
N GLY A 580 5.23 19.68 -3.72
CA GLY A 580 6.12 18.59 -3.31
C GLY A 580 7.05 18.99 -2.17
N GLU A 581 6.59 19.87 -1.27
CA GLU A 581 7.39 20.44 -0.17
C GLU A 581 6.90 19.98 1.21
N LEU A 582 7.83 19.92 2.17
CA LEU A 582 7.52 19.61 3.56
C LEU A 582 6.79 20.81 4.19
N ALA A 583 5.52 20.62 4.55
CA ALA A 583 4.74 21.64 5.26
C ALA A 583 5.11 21.67 6.75
N TRP A 584 5.10 20.50 7.41
CA TRP A 584 5.51 20.35 8.81
C TRP A 584 5.84 18.90 9.16
N MET A 585 6.54 18.71 10.29
CA MET A 585 6.79 17.41 10.91
C MET A 585 6.72 17.56 12.43
N VAL A 586 5.97 16.71 13.11
CA VAL A 586 5.81 16.75 14.58
C VAL A 586 5.99 15.36 15.22
N PRO A 587 6.62 15.26 16.41
CA PRO A 587 6.70 14.01 17.17
C PRO A 587 5.30 13.52 17.60
N HIS A 588 5.02 12.23 17.42
CA HIS A 588 3.76 11.60 17.84
C HIS A 588 4.02 10.73 19.08
N GLY A 589 3.63 11.26 20.24
CA GLY A 589 3.87 10.69 21.58
C GLY A 589 4.93 11.47 22.37
N ASN A 590 4.87 11.42 23.71
CA ASN A 590 5.98 11.85 24.54
C ASN A 590 7.14 10.83 24.48
N GLY A 591 6.84 9.55 24.25
CA GLY A 591 7.86 8.54 24.02
C GLY A 591 8.64 8.21 25.30
N ILE A 592 9.96 8.28 25.24
CA ILE A 592 10.86 8.06 26.40
C ILE A 592 11.23 9.35 27.13
N ARG A 593 10.57 10.48 26.85
CA ARG A 593 10.87 11.80 27.43
C ARG A 593 11.02 11.76 28.95
N GLN A 594 10.05 11.16 29.66
CA GLN A 594 10.11 11.09 31.13
C GLN A 594 11.31 10.27 31.61
N ARG A 595 11.57 9.12 31.00
CA ARG A 595 12.75 8.28 31.31
C ARG A 595 14.07 9.04 31.10
N LEU A 596 14.17 9.93 30.11
CA LEU A 596 15.36 10.77 29.92
C LEU A 596 15.52 11.78 31.07
N ILE A 597 14.43 12.46 31.46
CA ILE A 597 14.42 13.39 32.61
C ILE A 597 14.82 12.67 33.91
N ASP A 598 14.30 11.46 34.14
CA ASP A 598 14.59 10.64 35.33
C ASP A 598 16.06 10.18 35.38
N LEU A 599 16.74 10.10 34.22
CA LEU A 599 18.18 9.85 34.11
C LEU A 599 19.03 11.13 34.31
N GLY A 600 18.42 12.28 34.56
CA GLY A 600 19.09 13.57 34.72
C GLY A 600 19.45 14.27 33.41
N ILE A 601 18.95 13.79 32.27
CA ILE A 601 19.12 14.44 30.96
C ILE A 601 18.14 15.63 30.89
N PRO A 602 18.56 16.82 30.40
CA PRO A 602 17.67 17.95 30.20
C PRO A 602 16.46 17.57 29.33
N ASP A 603 15.26 18.05 29.69
CA ASP A 603 14.01 17.73 28.99
C ASP A 603 14.11 18.05 27.48
N PRO A 604 14.10 17.04 26.59
CA PRO A 604 14.20 17.25 25.14
C PRO A 604 12.87 17.66 24.50
N GLY A 605 11.78 17.76 25.28
CA GLY A 605 10.42 17.85 24.76
C GLY A 605 9.90 16.49 24.25
N PRO A 606 8.76 16.46 23.55
CA PRO A 606 8.21 15.24 22.97
C PRO A 606 9.18 14.60 21.98
N VAL A 607 9.56 13.34 22.20
CA VAL A 607 10.47 12.60 21.31
C VAL A 607 9.77 11.56 20.43
N GLY A 608 8.44 11.46 20.50
CA GLY A 608 7.67 10.45 19.78
C GLY A 608 7.86 9.04 20.34
N GLY A 609 6.86 8.17 20.17
CA GLY A 609 6.95 6.78 20.59
C GLY A 609 5.61 6.07 20.66
N GLY A 610 5.59 4.93 21.35
CA GLY A 610 4.38 4.12 21.54
C GLY A 610 4.03 3.27 20.32
N GLY A 611 2.87 2.64 20.38
CA GLY A 611 2.16 2.19 19.19
C GLY A 611 1.23 3.30 18.71
N PHE A 612 0.84 3.27 17.44
CA PHE A 612 -0.06 4.24 16.84
C PHE A 612 -0.90 3.59 15.74
N THR A 613 -2.01 4.23 15.37
CA THR A 613 -2.92 3.82 14.29
C THR A 613 -2.59 4.53 12.98
N GLY A 614 -3.29 4.18 11.90
CA GLY A 614 -3.33 5.06 10.73
C GLY A 614 -4.01 6.40 10.99
N PRO A 615 -3.97 7.30 9.98
CA PRO A 615 -4.63 8.59 10.02
C PRO A 615 -6.10 8.49 9.58
N LEU A 616 -6.93 9.32 10.19
CA LEU A 616 -8.28 9.70 9.73
C LEU A 616 -8.29 11.23 9.57
N LEU A 617 -8.88 11.74 8.48
CA LEU A 617 -8.95 13.17 8.20
C LEU A 617 -10.40 13.64 8.01
N THR A 618 -10.69 14.85 8.50
CA THR A 618 -11.94 15.59 8.25
C THR A 618 -11.59 17.00 7.70
N PRO A 619 -12.57 17.84 7.30
CA PRO A 619 -12.29 19.21 6.86
C PRO A 619 -11.56 20.05 7.91
N SER A 620 -11.71 19.71 9.20
CA SER A 620 -11.22 20.50 10.34
C SER A 620 -10.00 19.90 11.04
N LEU A 621 -9.88 18.56 11.09
CA LEU A 621 -8.97 17.87 12.01
C LEU A 621 -8.34 16.62 11.39
N LEU A 622 -7.10 16.35 11.78
CA LEU A 622 -6.41 15.07 11.57
C LEU A 622 -6.45 14.25 12.87
N PHE A 623 -6.80 12.97 12.79
CA PHE A 623 -6.96 12.08 13.94
C PHE A 623 -6.01 10.87 13.87
N LEU A 624 -5.31 10.59 14.97
CA LEU A 624 -4.54 9.36 15.16
C LEU A 624 -4.68 8.82 16.59
N GLY A 625 -4.95 7.52 16.71
CA GLY A 625 -4.88 6.81 17.98
C GLY A 625 -3.43 6.56 18.39
N HIS A 626 -3.08 6.92 19.62
CA HIS A 626 -1.81 6.59 20.26
C HIS A 626 -2.07 5.50 21.30
N SER A 627 -1.33 4.39 21.23
CA SER A 627 -1.48 3.24 22.14
C SER A 627 -1.07 3.53 23.58
N GLY A 628 -0.50 4.70 23.87
CA GLY A 628 0.16 5.00 25.13
C GLY A 628 1.51 4.28 25.31
N ARG A 629 2.15 4.59 26.43
CA ARG A 629 3.31 3.91 27.01
C ARG A 629 3.11 3.87 28.53
N PRO A 630 2.38 2.87 29.07
CA PRO A 630 2.07 2.81 30.50
C PRO A 630 3.30 2.83 31.41
N GLN A 631 4.42 2.24 30.96
CA GLN A 631 5.69 2.25 31.67
C GLN A 631 6.39 3.62 31.72
N ASP A 632 5.98 4.57 30.87
CA ASP A 632 6.44 5.96 30.84
C ASP A 632 5.31 6.95 31.23
N GLY A 633 4.19 6.44 31.79
CA GLY A 633 3.05 7.23 32.27
C GLY A 633 2.11 7.80 31.20
N GLU A 634 2.30 7.48 29.92
CA GLU A 634 1.47 7.98 28.81
C GLU A 634 0.27 7.05 28.58
N PRO A 635 -0.99 7.48 28.80
CA PRO A 635 -2.18 6.64 28.59
C PRO A 635 -2.51 6.46 27.10
N PRO A 636 -3.34 5.47 26.74
CA PRO A 636 -3.95 5.41 25.42
C PRO A 636 -4.84 6.63 25.15
N VAL A 637 -4.72 7.24 23.97
CA VAL A 637 -5.49 8.45 23.58
C VAL A 637 -5.86 8.41 22.10
N LEU A 638 -6.96 9.05 21.72
CA LEU A 638 -7.19 9.54 20.36
C LEU A 638 -6.71 11.01 20.31
N ARG A 639 -5.72 11.30 19.48
CA ARG A 639 -5.22 12.67 19.27
C ARG A 639 -5.91 13.32 18.09
N ALA A 640 -6.39 14.53 18.30
CA ALA A 640 -6.84 15.44 17.25
C ALA A 640 -5.78 16.52 17.02
N PHE A 641 -5.36 16.70 15.78
CA PHE A 641 -4.35 17.65 15.34
C PHE A 641 -4.99 18.72 14.45
N ASP A 642 -4.49 19.95 14.58
CA ASP A 642 -4.67 20.99 13.59
C ASP A 642 -3.96 20.56 12.29
N LYS A 643 -4.72 20.39 11.21
CA LYS A 643 -4.21 19.83 9.94
C LYS A 643 -3.20 20.77 9.24
N GLY A 644 -3.21 22.07 9.55
CA GLY A 644 -2.32 23.07 8.96
C GLY A 644 -0.95 23.18 9.64
N THR A 645 -0.84 22.82 10.92
CA THR A 645 0.36 23.06 11.76
C THR A 645 0.90 21.81 12.46
N GLY A 646 0.12 20.73 12.57
CA GLY A 646 0.47 19.55 13.36
C GLY A 646 0.38 19.77 14.88
N ALA A 647 -0.15 20.91 15.34
CA ALA A 647 -0.38 21.14 16.77
C ALA A 647 -1.48 20.21 17.30
N VAL A 648 -1.29 19.62 18.48
CA VAL A 648 -2.35 18.85 19.16
C VAL A 648 -3.43 19.82 19.64
N VAL A 649 -4.65 19.67 19.12
CA VAL A 649 -5.84 20.43 19.53
C VAL A 649 -6.45 19.79 20.78
N HIS A 650 -6.54 18.46 20.80
CA HIS A 650 -7.09 17.70 21.93
C HIS A 650 -6.57 16.26 21.98
N GLU A 651 -6.58 15.68 23.18
CA GLU A 651 -6.33 14.25 23.43
C GLU A 651 -7.51 13.64 24.19
N THR A 652 -8.30 12.79 23.53
CA THR A 652 -9.38 12.04 24.18
C THR A 652 -8.80 10.75 24.77
N THR A 653 -8.72 10.66 26.10
CA THR A 653 -8.25 9.44 26.79
C THR A 653 -9.15 8.25 26.48
N LEU A 654 -8.54 7.12 26.13
CA LEU A 654 -9.25 5.89 25.78
C LEU A 654 -9.14 4.87 26.92
N PRO A 655 -10.23 4.15 27.26
CA PRO A 655 -10.18 3.06 28.24
C PRO A 655 -9.49 1.80 27.70
N VAL A 656 -9.16 1.78 26.41
CA VAL A 656 -8.66 0.64 25.65
C VAL A 656 -7.50 1.09 24.76
N ARG A 657 -6.60 0.15 24.42
CA ARG A 657 -5.42 0.43 23.59
C ARG A 657 -5.78 0.39 22.10
N PRO A 658 -5.78 1.53 21.36
CA PRO A 658 -6.09 1.54 19.94
C PRO A 658 -5.01 0.82 19.11
N THR A 659 -5.45 0.11 18.07
CA THR A 659 -4.62 -0.79 17.25
C THR A 659 -4.97 -0.84 15.76
N GLY A 660 -6.21 -0.51 15.37
CA GLY A 660 -6.64 -0.36 13.96
C GLY A 660 -6.77 1.11 13.54
N THR A 661 -6.77 1.38 12.23
CA THR A 661 -6.93 2.74 11.70
C THR A 661 -8.35 3.26 12.01
N PRO A 662 -8.49 4.46 12.62
CA PRO A 662 -9.79 5.07 12.88
C PRO A 662 -10.52 5.42 11.59
N MET A 663 -11.84 5.47 11.67
CA MET A 663 -12.75 5.75 10.58
C MET A 663 -13.93 6.59 11.09
N THR A 664 -14.61 7.37 10.24
CA THR A 664 -15.79 8.18 10.65
C THR A 664 -17.00 8.01 9.74
N TYR A 665 -18.20 8.09 10.30
CA TYR A 665 -19.47 8.01 9.56
C TYR A 665 -20.57 8.84 10.25
N MET A 666 -21.70 9.02 9.56
CA MET A 666 -22.95 9.51 10.12
C MET A 666 -23.93 8.36 10.38
N ALA A 667 -24.51 8.29 11.58
CA ALA A 667 -25.64 7.43 11.90
C ALA A 667 -26.64 8.21 12.77
N GLU A 668 -27.94 8.13 12.45
CA GLU A 668 -29.01 8.81 13.20
C GLU A 668 -28.77 10.32 13.44
N GLY A 669 -28.12 11.00 12.48
CA GLY A 669 -27.79 12.43 12.57
C GLY A 669 -26.57 12.76 13.45
N ARG A 670 -25.87 11.76 13.96
CA ARG A 670 -24.64 11.91 14.77
C ARG A 670 -23.42 11.40 14.01
N GLN A 671 -22.31 12.12 14.11
CA GLN A 671 -21.01 11.69 13.62
C GLN A 671 -20.34 10.79 14.67
N PHE A 672 -19.85 9.64 14.22
CA PHE A 672 -19.07 8.71 15.05
C PHE A 672 -17.64 8.63 14.53
N ILE A 673 -16.68 8.40 15.44
CA ILE A 673 -15.34 7.94 15.12
C ILE A 673 -15.18 6.53 15.72
N VAL A 674 -14.88 5.54 14.88
CA VAL A 674 -14.74 4.13 15.29
C VAL A 674 -13.33 3.63 15.00
N MET A 675 -12.77 2.85 15.91
CA MET A 675 -11.46 2.20 15.74
C MET A 675 -11.38 0.85 16.45
N ALA A 676 -10.56 -0.05 15.93
CA ALA A 676 -10.23 -1.31 16.61
C ALA A 676 -9.22 -1.10 17.75
N TYR A 677 -9.41 -1.86 18.81
CA TYR A 677 -8.54 -1.90 19.98
C TYR A 677 -8.13 -3.33 20.35
N GLY A 678 -7.07 -3.43 21.15
CA GLY A 678 -6.70 -4.66 21.86
C GLY A 678 -6.04 -5.75 21.01
N ALA A 679 -5.97 -6.92 21.61
CA ALA A 679 -5.39 -8.16 21.06
C ALA A 679 -6.01 -9.36 21.79
N GLY A 680 -6.08 -10.51 21.13
CA GLY A 680 -6.61 -11.73 21.75
C GLY A 680 -8.02 -11.54 22.32
N GLU A 681 -8.23 -11.99 23.57
CA GLU A 681 -9.51 -11.92 24.27
C GLU A 681 -10.02 -10.49 24.53
N GLU A 682 -9.12 -9.50 24.53
CA GLU A 682 -9.45 -8.08 24.74
C GLU A 682 -9.64 -7.30 23.43
N ALA A 683 -9.75 -7.98 22.27
CA ALA A 683 -9.93 -7.34 20.98
C ALA A 683 -11.38 -6.85 20.76
N GLY A 684 -11.55 -5.65 20.22
CA GLY A 684 -12.88 -5.07 19.97
C GLY A 684 -12.87 -3.78 19.13
N LEU A 685 -14.05 -3.15 19.05
CA LEU A 685 -14.29 -1.84 18.42
C LEU A 685 -14.82 -0.86 19.46
N ILE A 686 -14.28 0.36 19.47
CA ILE A 686 -14.78 1.47 20.29
C ILE A 686 -15.35 2.56 19.39
N GLY A 687 -16.59 2.98 19.67
CA GLY A 687 -17.26 4.09 18.98
C GLY A 687 -17.31 5.32 19.88
N LEU A 688 -16.74 6.41 19.38
CA LEU A 688 -16.76 7.73 20.01
C LEU A 688 -17.74 8.64 19.25
N ALA A 689 -18.47 9.48 19.96
CA ALA A 689 -19.30 10.52 19.35
C ALA A 689 -19.46 11.71 20.30
N LEU A 690 -19.99 12.82 19.77
CA LEU A 690 -20.49 13.89 20.63
C LEU A 690 -21.71 13.40 21.44
N PRO A 691 -21.96 13.95 22.64
CA PRO A 691 -23.14 13.64 23.42
C PRO A 691 -24.42 13.89 22.62
N SER A 692 -25.42 13.02 22.77
CA SER A 692 -26.75 13.27 22.21
C SER A 692 -27.30 14.58 22.78
N THR A 693 -27.68 15.52 21.91
CA THR A 693 -28.39 16.72 22.35
C THR A 693 -29.74 16.29 22.97
N PRO A 694 -30.06 16.75 24.20
CA PRO A 694 -31.25 16.31 24.93
C PRO A 694 -32.58 16.86 24.38
#